data_AF-A0A1G2A853-F1
#
_entry.id   AF-A0A1G2A853-F1
#
_cell.length_a   1.000
_cell.length_b   1.000
_cell.length_c   1.000
_cell.angle_alpha   90.00
_cell.angle_beta   90.00
_cell.angle_gamma   90.00
#
_symmetry.space_group_name_H-M   'P 1'
#
loop_
_entity.id
_entity.type
_entity.pdbx_description
1 polymer ?
#
loop_
_entity_poly.entity_id
_entity_poly.type
_entity_poly.pdbx_seq_one_letter_code
_entity_poly.pdbx_strand_id
1 'polypeptide(L)'
;MAKINEATDTDLKIIEELKKLSWKVGDTLLYQQEYALTPEQQKLFEGKKSVKPDITLLDLNHNIVAIFENKFEDEKKALTKLRTLYAGVLKPRFLYTCSPERILFYDTEWKGLEAGEFRQVNSLMSLEEMQLKIEQARKINLDREITIDKGIAGGINPSCGKETYYQAECIQALIQKYKEGKQKMLVHMATGLGKTRTMVAFTKALLEYNMAKRVLFVVDRVMLAEQAINDGFSLISKEYSAVRITSGNYKQYKNAQIHVVVIDTLENIYQNIPSTFYDLIIVDECHRSININRKLIFDHFLCPRVGLTATPRTAVAKNSATIPDEDLAILDTYKLFGCETGEPDYQFDLTRGIDEGFLAPYSVLSIETELIKTAKEIGVEFDHYIDPETEEVVNLESSKKIKLEQLNRKFIAWNNCLRIAEELKANTEYGEKVILFGVSQAHAVQLVKAINQVFKTSEDELSPRYAEAIISENDELNAIFKKWFKDQNHKPFVAVSVDIMSTGVDIPCVRYIAFANLTKSVGKYIQMLGRGTRLDPKTGKFSFKVLDFVGLCQKMEDNGKGTAKENKKIISMAGGTTSQGTGSGTHGTGHSGIIDNPDPAHLIQRVYLHGDSIKVIDNIPIEKAKEIFEEEINTNATPEIVEIKEKVKADANYEPSEQEIDEIKVWSKNPNVYLDEGQLQKAYDFEQGSIWDFFLHALKIKKIPTPKERVEKGFDSYVQTYNFNDKQIQILRDMKDIVSANIAEKKRISPQDVFNNPVFVRIIGADYQEVNQTFDNRFPQVFEELQSTFKV
;
A
#
# COMPACT_ATOMS: atom_id res chain seq x y z
N MET A 1 -33.65 35.33 25.21
CA MET A 1 -33.38 34.02 24.59
C MET A 1 -32.68 33.17 25.63
N ALA A 2 -33.32 32.13 26.15
CA ALA A 2 -32.74 31.25 27.16
C ALA A 2 -31.54 30.51 26.55
N LYS A 3 -30.41 30.47 27.25
CA LYS A 3 -29.27 29.60 26.89
C LYS A 3 -29.81 28.17 26.82
N ILE A 4 -29.93 27.60 25.62
CA ILE A 4 -30.11 26.16 25.46
C ILE A 4 -28.91 25.52 26.17
N ASN A 5 -29.19 24.66 27.14
CA ASN A 5 -28.16 23.99 27.93
C ASN A 5 -27.32 23.13 26.98
N GLU A 6 -25.99 23.19 27.06
CA GLU A 6 -25.05 22.54 26.12
C GLU A 6 -25.24 21.01 26.05
N ALA A 7 -25.68 20.40 27.17
CA ALA A 7 -26.09 18.99 27.24
C ALA A 7 -27.25 18.69 26.28
N THR A 8 -28.25 19.56 26.22
CA THR A 8 -29.42 19.40 25.34
C THR A 8 -29.04 19.54 23.86
N ASP A 9 -28.05 20.37 23.53
CA ASP A 9 -27.57 20.49 22.14
C ASP A 9 -26.85 19.21 21.67
N THR A 10 -26.01 18.63 22.54
CA THR A 10 -25.34 17.35 22.25
C THR A 10 -26.35 16.21 22.15
N ASP A 11 -27.30 16.13 23.09
CA ASP A 11 -28.36 15.11 23.08
C ASP A 11 -29.19 15.16 21.80
N LEU A 12 -29.62 16.34 21.38
CA LEU A 12 -30.43 16.51 20.18
C LEU A 12 -29.68 16.05 18.91
N LYS A 13 -28.39 16.39 18.78
CA LYS A 13 -27.55 15.92 17.67
C LYS A 13 -27.44 14.41 17.64
N ILE A 14 -27.17 13.78 18.79
CA ILE A 14 -27.06 12.33 18.90
C ILE A 14 -28.40 11.64 18.60
N ILE A 15 -29.52 12.19 19.08
CA ILE A 15 -30.86 11.68 18.77
C ILE A 15 -31.14 11.76 17.26
N GLU A 16 -30.75 12.84 16.58
CA GLU A 16 -30.88 12.97 15.13
C GLU A 16 -30.03 11.94 14.36
N GLU A 17 -28.80 11.69 14.80
CA GLU A 17 -27.96 10.63 14.22
C GLU A 17 -28.56 9.24 14.42
N LEU A 18 -29.04 8.94 15.63
CA LEU A 18 -29.71 7.67 15.92
C LEU A 18 -30.98 7.50 15.06
N LYS A 19 -31.76 8.56 14.83
CA LYS A 19 -32.91 8.52 13.91
C LYS A 19 -32.48 8.16 12.47
N LYS A 20 -31.36 8.68 11.98
CA LYS A 20 -30.81 8.30 10.65
C LYS A 20 -30.43 6.82 10.59
N LEU A 21 -30.09 6.22 11.73
CA LEU A 21 -29.83 4.78 11.91
C LEU A 21 -31.11 3.97 12.21
N SER A 22 -32.30 4.54 11.97
CA SER A 22 -33.61 3.92 12.17
C SER A 22 -34.04 3.68 13.62
N TRP A 23 -33.41 4.34 14.60
CA TRP A 23 -33.90 4.35 15.99
C TRP A 23 -35.16 5.23 16.12
N LYS A 24 -36.20 4.73 16.79
CA LYS A 24 -37.51 5.40 16.90
C LYS A 24 -37.74 5.93 18.31
N VAL A 25 -37.95 7.25 18.43
CA VAL A 25 -38.23 7.90 19.72
C VAL A 25 -39.54 7.37 20.32
N GLY A 26 -39.51 6.98 21.58
CA GLY A 26 -40.64 6.44 22.32
C GLY A 26 -40.86 4.92 22.16
N ASP A 27 -40.15 4.29 21.22
CA ASP A 27 -40.22 2.85 20.97
C ASP A 27 -38.86 2.20 21.29
N THR A 28 -37.88 2.37 20.40
CA THR A 28 -36.52 1.83 20.56
C THR A 28 -35.51 2.84 21.12
N LEU A 29 -35.86 4.13 21.19
CA LEU A 29 -35.05 5.21 21.77
C LEU A 29 -35.86 5.95 22.83
N LEU A 30 -35.41 5.89 24.08
CA LEU A 30 -36.01 6.61 25.19
C LEU A 30 -35.08 7.75 25.62
N TYR A 31 -35.59 8.99 25.61
CA TYR A 31 -34.85 10.17 26.07
C TYR A 31 -35.21 10.46 27.52
N GLN A 32 -34.20 10.59 28.37
CA GLN A 32 -34.36 10.94 29.79
C GLN A 32 -35.34 10.03 30.55
N GLN A 33 -35.34 8.74 30.25
CA GLN A 33 -36.17 7.76 30.97
C GLN A 33 -35.64 7.55 32.40
N GLU A 34 -36.54 7.61 33.37
CA GLU A 34 -36.21 7.34 34.77
C GLU A 34 -36.51 5.88 35.12
N TYR A 35 -35.58 5.24 35.83
CA TYR A 35 -35.66 3.85 36.28
C TYR A 35 -35.52 3.79 37.81
N ALA A 36 -36.52 3.25 38.49
CA ALA A 36 -36.49 3.08 39.94
C ALA A 36 -35.49 2.00 40.34
N LEU A 37 -34.70 2.26 41.39
CA LEU A 37 -33.75 1.30 41.94
C LEU A 37 -34.47 0.32 42.87
N THR A 38 -34.15 -0.96 42.77
CA THR A 38 -34.61 -1.98 43.72
C THR A 38 -34.01 -1.74 45.12
N PRO A 39 -34.63 -2.22 46.21
CA PRO A 39 -34.08 -2.06 47.56
C PRO A 39 -32.63 -2.58 47.72
N GLU A 40 -32.25 -3.63 46.99
CA GLU A 40 -30.89 -4.15 46.96
C GLU A 40 -29.92 -3.18 46.26
N GLN A 41 -30.32 -2.64 45.11
CA GLN A 41 -29.52 -1.64 44.40
C GLN A 41 -29.40 -0.33 45.18
N GLN A 42 -30.42 0.07 45.94
CA GLN A 42 -30.37 1.26 46.80
C GLN A 42 -29.36 1.11 47.96
N LYS A 43 -29.11 -0.13 48.42
CA LYS A 43 -28.03 -0.43 49.38
C LYS A 43 -26.64 -0.34 48.73
N LEU A 44 -26.52 -0.80 47.49
CA LEU A 44 -25.27 -0.73 46.72
C LEU A 44 -24.92 0.70 46.28
N PHE A 45 -25.93 1.54 46.04
CA PHE A 45 -25.78 2.93 45.61
C PHE A 45 -26.49 3.88 46.59
N GLU A 46 -25.92 4.01 47.79
CA GLU A 46 -26.50 4.81 48.88
C GLU A 46 -26.89 6.23 48.43
N GLY A 47 -28.08 6.66 48.83
CA GLY A 47 -28.62 8.00 48.53
C GLY A 47 -29.32 8.14 47.16
N LYS A 48 -29.40 7.10 46.33
CA LYS A 48 -30.15 7.13 45.06
C LYS A 48 -31.42 6.30 45.11
N LYS A 49 -32.55 6.88 44.68
CA LYS A 49 -33.85 6.19 44.54
C LYS A 49 -34.14 5.73 43.11
N SER A 50 -33.56 6.41 42.13
CA SER A 50 -33.70 6.13 40.71
C SER A 50 -32.42 6.52 39.97
N VAL A 51 -32.33 6.05 38.72
CA VAL A 51 -31.31 6.46 37.76
C VAL A 51 -31.98 6.97 36.50
N LYS A 52 -31.37 7.96 35.86
CA LYS A 52 -31.93 8.64 34.69
C LYS A 52 -30.82 8.90 33.66
N PRO A 53 -30.56 7.94 32.76
CA PRO A 53 -29.63 8.16 31.65
C PRO A 53 -30.18 9.17 30.65
N ASP A 54 -29.30 9.81 29.90
CA ASP A 54 -29.71 10.84 28.91
C ASP A 54 -30.42 10.19 27.74
N ILE A 55 -29.86 9.10 27.19
CA ILE A 55 -30.50 8.29 26.14
C ILE A 55 -30.39 6.82 26.52
N THR A 56 -31.50 6.09 26.42
CA THR A 56 -31.53 4.63 26.52
C THR A 56 -32.01 4.04 25.20
N LEU A 57 -31.29 3.04 24.69
CA LEU A 57 -31.67 2.30 23.50
C LEU A 57 -32.18 0.91 23.87
N LEU A 58 -33.29 0.52 23.24
CA LEU A 58 -33.98 -0.75 23.48
C LEU A 58 -34.01 -1.62 22.23
N ASP A 59 -33.92 -2.93 22.41
CA ASP A 59 -34.26 -3.88 21.33
C ASP A 59 -35.78 -3.97 21.11
N LEU A 60 -36.19 -4.77 20.11
CA LEU A 60 -37.61 -5.00 19.79
C LEU A 60 -38.37 -5.76 20.88
N ASN A 61 -37.67 -6.34 21.87
CA ASN A 61 -38.26 -6.99 23.04
C ASN A 61 -38.26 -6.06 24.26
N HIS A 62 -37.95 -4.78 24.08
CA HIS A 62 -37.81 -3.76 25.11
C HIS A 62 -36.70 -4.02 26.15
N ASN A 63 -35.68 -4.83 25.80
CA ASN A 63 -34.48 -4.96 26.62
C ASN A 63 -33.53 -3.80 26.37
N ILE A 64 -32.88 -3.31 27.42
CA ILE A 64 -31.87 -2.25 27.31
C ILE A 64 -30.61 -2.81 26.62
N VAL A 65 -30.26 -2.25 25.47
CA VAL A 65 -29.06 -2.64 24.71
C VAL A 65 -27.93 -1.64 24.86
N ALA A 66 -28.24 -0.33 24.91
CA ALA A 66 -27.23 0.71 25.05
C ALA A 66 -27.68 1.86 25.94
N ILE A 67 -26.71 2.50 26.60
CA ILE A 67 -26.91 3.69 27.43
C ILE A 67 -25.93 4.78 27.06
N PHE A 68 -26.44 6.00 27.01
CA PHE A 68 -25.67 7.23 26.81
C PHE A 68 -25.71 8.08 28.07
N GLU A 69 -24.56 8.65 28.40
CA GLU A 69 -24.43 9.77 29.33
C GLU A 69 -23.66 10.88 28.62
N ASN A 70 -24.33 11.97 28.30
CA ASN A 70 -23.82 13.09 27.51
C ASN A 70 -23.65 14.31 28.42
N LYS A 71 -22.45 14.53 28.98
CA LYS A 71 -22.15 15.80 29.68
C LYS A 71 -20.64 16.00 29.91
N PHE A 72 -20.13 17.16 29.51
CA PHE A 72 -18.70 17.49 29.47
C PHE A 72 -18.15 18.31 30.65
N GLU A 73 -18.91 18.51 31.73
CA GLU A 73 -18.37 19.18 32.94
C GLU A 73 -17.20 18.38 33.56
N ASP A 74 -17.23 17.05 33.45
CA ASP A 74 -16.13 16.15 33.83
C ASP A 74 -16.33 14.77 33.15
N GLU A 75 -15.58 14.52 32.07
CA GLU A 75 -15.61 13.25 31.32
C GLU A 75 -15.32 12.05 32.24
N LYS A 76 -14.38 12.18 33.19
CA LYS A 76 -14.01 11.09 34.10
C LYS A 76 -15.20 10.66 34.98
N LYS A 77 -16.01 11.62 35.40
CA LYS A 77 -17.23 11.37 36.17
C LYS A 77 -18.30 10.66 35.33
N ALA A 78 -18.48 11.05 34.06
CA ALA A 78 -19.40 10.39 33.14
C ALA A 78 -18.99 8.93 32.88
N LEU A 79 -17.70 8.69 32.56
CA LEU A 79 -17.15 7.35 32.36
C LEU A 79 -17.32 6.46 33.59
N THR A 80 -17.09 7.02 34.78
CA THR A 80 -17.29 6.30 36.05
C THR A 80 -18.76 5.97 36.26
N LYS A 81 -19.69 6.90 36.00
CA LYS A 81 -21.13 6.70 36.13
C LYS A 81 -21.63 5.60 35.18
N LEU A 82 -21.17 5.59 33.93
CA LEU A 82 -21.48 4.54 32.96
C LEU A 82 -20.99 3.16 33.43
N ARG A 83 -19.71 3.05 33.82
CA ARG A 83 -19.09 1.78 34.21
C ARG A 83 -19.57 1.19 35.53
N THR A 84 -20.00 2.04 36.48
CA THR A 84 -20.36 1.58 37.83
C THR A 84 -21.87 1.56 38.02
N LEU A 85 -22.51 2.72 37.89
CA LEU A 85 -23.92 2.89 38.19
C LEU A 85 -24.79 2.25 37.11
N TYR A 86 -24.67 2.67 35.85
CA TYR A 86 -25.56 2.19 34.80
C TYR A 86 -25.29 0.73 34.43
N ALA A 87 -24.02 0.34 34.30
CA ALA A 87 -23.66 -1.07 34.09
C ALA A 87 -24.17 -1.97 35.22
N GLY A 88 -24.06 -1.54 36.49
CA GLY A 88 -24.52 -2.34 37.63
C GLY A 88 -26.05 -2.39 37.79
N VAL A 89 -26.75 -1.32 37.45
CA VAL A 89 -28.21 -1.19 37.65
C VAL A 89 -29.00 -1.68 36.45
N LEU A 90 -28.67 -1.19 35.25
CA LEU A 90 -29.43 -1.38 34.03
C LEU A 90 -28.86 -2.47 33.13
N LYS A 91 -27.61 -2.90 33.39
CA LYS A 91 -26.90 -3.97 32.67
C LYS A 91 -26.94 -3.86 31.13
N PRO A 92 -26.75 -2.67 30.53
CA PRO A 92 -26.61 -2.56 29.08
C PRO A 92 -25.34 -3.28 28.60
N ARG A 93 -25.36 -3.73 27.35
CA ARG A 93 -24.14 -4.20 26.70
C ARG A 93 -23.24 -3.05 26.24
N PHE A 94 -23.83 -2.02 25.64
CA PHE A 94 -23.09 -0.94 25.01
C PHE A 94 -23.21 0.36 25.82
N LEU A 95 -22.09 1.04 26.01
CA LEU A 95 -22.00 2.29 26.75
C LEU A 95 -21.40 3.37 25.86
N TYR A 96 -22.04 4.54 25.86
CA TYR A 96 -21.60 5.70 25.08
C TYR A 96 -21.51 6.95 25.96
N THR A 97 -20.52 7.79 25.67
CA THR A 97 -20.48 9.18 26.12
C THR A 97 -20.07 10.07 24.96
N CYS A 98 -20.80 11.15 24.74
CA CYS A 98 -20.62 12.02 23.58
C CYS A 98 -20.31 13.47 24.00
N SER A 99 -19.37 14.11 23.30
CA SER A 99 -19.18 15.58 23.25
C SER A 99 -19.56 16.13 21.89
N PRO A 100 -19.59 17.47 21.76
CA PRO A 100 -19.44 18.13 20.48
C PRO A 100 -18.22 17.68 19.64
N GLU A 101 -17.13 17.21 20.25
CA GLU A 101 -15.86 16.91 19.56
C GLU A 101 -15.62 15.41 19.30
N ARG A 102 -16.13 14.51 20.14
CA ARG A 102 -15.86 13.07 20.03
C ARG A 102 -16.95 12.19 20.62
N ILE A 103 -16.99 10.95 20.15
CA ILE A 103 -17.84 9.87 20.69
C ILE A 103 -16.92 8.84 21.31
N LEU A 104 -17.14 8.50 22.57
CA LEU A 104 -16.47 7.39 23.25
C LEU A 104 -17.44 6.23 23.41
N PHE A 105 -16.95 5.02 23.17
CA PHE A 105 -17.71 3.78 23.18
C PHE A 105 -17.01 2.73 24.03
N TYR A 106 -17.81 1.90 24.70
CA TYR A 106 -17.34 0.74 25.44
C TYR A 106 -18.34 -0.41 25.32
N ASP A 107 -17.84 -1.62 25.04
CA ASP A 107 -18.60 -2.87 25.07
C ASP A 107 -18.30 -3.60 26.40
N THR A 108 -19.32 -3.88 27.20
CA THR A 108 -19.15 -4.47 28.53
C THR A 108 -18.65 -5.92 28.51
N GLU A 109 -18.70 -6.58 27.34
CA GLU A 109 -18.17 -7.94 27.13
C GLU A 109 -16.68 -7.96 26.72
N TRP A 110 -16.01 -6.80 26.56
CA TRP A 110 -14.57 -6.78 26.29
C TRP A 110 -13.76 -7.42 27.43
N LYS A 111 -12.79 -8.27 27.07
CA LYS A 111 -11.94 -9.04 27.99
C LYS A 111 -10.49 -8.53 27.94
N GLY A 112 -9.70 -8.94 28.93
CA GLY A 112 -8.26 -8.67 28.97
C GLY A 112 -7.93 -7.20 29.23
N LEU A 113 -6.89 -6.68 28.57
CA LEU A 113 -6.36 -5.34 28.81
C LEU A 113 -7.32 -4.20 28.41
N GLU A 114 -8.32 -4.48 27.58
CA GLU A 114 -9.32 -3.48 27.15
C GLU A 114 -10.57 -3.44 28.04
N ALA A 115 -10.68 -4.36 29.01
CA ALA A 115 -11.81 -4.39 29.93
C ALA A 115 -11.86 -3.08 30.74
N GLY A 116 -12.96 -2.34 30.59
CA GLY A 116 -13.19 -1.06 31.25
C GLY A 116 -12.58 0.17 30.57
N GLU A 117 -11.99 0.03 29.38
CA GLU A 117 -11.42 1.14 28.61
C GLU A 117 -12.40 1.64 27.55
N PHE A 118 -12.71 2.94 27.54
CA PHE A 118 -13.52 3.54 26.48
C PHE A 118 -12.63 3.92 25.29
N ARG A 119 -13.12 3.63 24.08
CA ARG A 119 -12.42 3.93 22.83
C ARG A 119 -13.17 4.99 22.03
N GLN A 120 -12.44 5.88 21.37
CA GLN A 120 -13.03 6.84 20.46
C GLN A 120 -13.56 6.14 19.21
N VAL A 121 -14.76 6.52 18.77
CA VAL A 121 -15.39 6.02 17.54
C VAL A 121 -15.86 7.19 16.67
N ASN A 122 -15.94 6.94 15.36
CA ASN A 122 -16.41 7.94 14.39
C ASN A 122 -17.91 7.85 14.07
N SER A 123 -18.64 6.88 14.65
CA SER A 123 -20.04 6.62 14.33
C SER A 123 -20.75 5.80 15.42
N LEU A 124 -22.08 5.94 15.46
CA LEU A 124 -22.98 5.15 16.31
C LEU A 124 -23.43 3.88 15.58
N MET A 125 -23.80 2.84 16.34
CA MET A 125 -24.30 1.60 15.78
C MET A 125 -25.82 1.63 15.56
N SER A 126 -26.27 0.95 14.51
CA SER A 126 -27.68 0.62 14.32
C SER A 126 -28.13 -0.51 15.27
N LEU A 127 -29.44 -0.69 15.43
CA LEU A 127 -29.98 -1.82 16.20
C LEU A 127 -29.53 -3.17 15.63
N GLU A 128 -29.48 -3.32 14.31
CA GLU A 128 -29.03 -4.54 13.63
C GLU A 128 -27.56 -4.84 13.93
N GLU A 129 -26.70 -3.82 13.95
CA GLU A 129 -25.27 -3.98 14.27
C GLU A 129 -25.06 -4.37 15.73
N MET A 130 -25.82 -3.76 16.65
CA MET A 130 -25.80 -4.14 18.07
C MET A 130 -26.27 -5.58 18.30
N GLN A 131 -27.37 -5.98 17.66
CA GLN A 131 -27.89 -7.35 17.75
C GLN A 131 -26.91 -8.36 17.18
N LEU A 132 -26.28 -8.06 16.05
CA LEU A 132 -25.25 -8.91 15.46
C LEU A 132 -24.09 -9.15 16.44
N LYS A 133 -23.58 -8.10 17.09
CA LYS A 133 -22.50 -8.24 18.08
C LYS A 133 -22.95 -9.04 19.31
N ILE A 134 -24.22 -8.89 19.75
CA ILE A 134 -24.87 -9.73 20.77
C ILE A 134 -24.84 -11.20 20.38
N GLU A 135 -25.28 -11.52 19.18
CA GLU A 135 -25.29 -12.89 18.69
C GLU A 135 -23.88 -13.47 18.52
N GLN A 136 -22.94 -12.72 17.95
CA GLN A 136 -21.55 -13.14 17.78
C GLN A 136 -20.90 -13.50 19.11
N ALA A 137 -21.03 -12.64 20.15
CA ALA A 137 -20.49 -12.94 21.48
C ALA A 137 -21.09 -14.22 22.06
N ARG A 138 -22.40 -14.44 21.89
CA ARG A 138 -23.05 -15.70 22.27
C ARG A 138 -22.43 -16.89 21.53
N LYS A 139 -22.20 -16.76 20.22
CA LYS A 139 -21.59 -17.82 19.39
C LYS A 139 -20.13 -18.12 19.73
N ILE A 140 -19.39 -17.10 20.15
CA ILE A 140 -17.99 -17.20 20.61
C ILE A 140 -17.91 -17.92 21.96
N ASN A 141 -18.82 -17.60 22.89
CA ASN A 141 -18.87 -18.19 24.23
C ASN A 141 -19.46 -19.63 24.26
N LEU A 142 -20.02 -20.12 23.14
CA LEU A 142 -20.42 -21.53 23.04
C LEU A 142 -19.19 -22.43 23.01
N ASP A 143 -19.15 -23.38 23.93
CA ASP A 143 -18.15 -24.45 23.94
C ASP A 143 -18.50 -25.52 22.91
N ARG A 144 -18.31 -25.16 21.64
CA ARG A 144 -18.41 -26.06 20.49
C ARG A 144 -17.06 -26.17 19.81
N GLU A 145 -16.79 -27.37 19.33
CA GLU A 145 -15.65 -27.66 18.46
C GLU A 145 -15.82 -26.93 17.13
N ILE A 146 -14.76 -26.27 16.66
CA ILE A 146 -14.72 -25.58 15.38
C ILE A 146 -13.93 -26.43 14.41
N THR A 147 -14.62 -26.95 13.40
CA THR A 147 -14.03 -27.79 12.37
C THR A 147 -13.29 -26.91 11.37
N ILE A 148 -12.04 -27.27 11.07
CA ILE A 148 -11.22 -26.59 10.08
C ILE A 148 -11.36 -27.32 8.74
N ASP A 149 -11.58 -26.56 7.67
CA ASP A 149 -11.63 -27.10 6.32
C ASP A 149 -10.24 -27.59 5.86
N LYS A 150 -10.02 -28.91 5.99
CA LYS A 150 -8.78 -29.57 5.57
C LYS A 150 -8.53 -29.52 4.06
N GLY A 151 -9.54 -29.20 3.23
CA GLY A 151 -9.35 -28.93 1.81
C GLY A 151 -8.61 -27.62 1.54
N ILE A 152 -8.65 -26.69 2.50
CA ILE A 152 -7.96 -25.40 2.43
C ILE A 152 -6.65 -25.44 3.22
N ALA A 153 -6.69 -25.84 4.49
CA ALA A 153 -5.54 -25.82 5.38
C ALA A 153 -5.55 -27.01 6.35
N GLY A 154 -4.38 -27.60 6.61
CA GLY A 154 -4.25 -28.77 7.49
C GLY A 154 -4.52 -30.12 6.83
N GLY A 155 -4.76 -30.16 5.52
CA GLY A 155 -4.85 -31.40 4.76
C GLY A 155 -3.50 -31.91 4.25
N ILE A 156 -3.53 -32.94 3.39
CA ILE A 156 -2.32 -33.47 2.74
C ILE A 156 -1.83 -32.47 1.70
N ASN A 157 -0.59 -32.00 1.85
CA ASN A 157 0.07 -31.17 0.84
C ASN A 157 0.63 -32.05 -0.29
N PRO A 158 0.15 -31.90 -1.53
CA PRO A 158 0.62 -32.71 -2.67
C PRO A 158 2.12 -32.59 -2.94
N SER A 159 2.75 -31.46 -2.58
CA SER A 159 4.19 -31.22 -2.81
C SER A 159 5.10 -31.99 -1.86
N CYS A 160 4.62 -32.44 -0.69
CA CYS A 160 5.43 -33.22 0.25
C CYS A 160 4.78 -34.52 0.70
N GLY A 161 3.51 -34.77 0.35
CA GLY A 161 2.75 -35.95 0.76
C GLY A 161 2.43 -36.00 2.26
N LYS A 162 2.62 -34.89 2.99
CA LYS A 162 2.41 -34.80 4.44
C LYS A 162 1.19 -33.95 4.79
N GLU A 163 0.54 -34.28 5.90
CA GLU A 163 -0.49 -33.43 6.49
C GLU A 163 0.17 -32.12 6.99
N THR A 164 -0.35 -30.97 6.58
CA THR A 164 0.13 -29.65 7.01
C THR A 164 -0.45 -29.28 8.38
N TYR A 165 -0.26 -30.18 9.35
CA TYR A 165 -0.85 -30.10 10.70
C TYR A 165 -0.61 -28.74 11.36
N TYR A 166 0.56 -28.13 11.14
CA TYR A 166 0.93 -26.81 11.65
C TYR A 166 -0.02 -25.68 11.21
N GLN A 167 -0.71 -25.83 10.07
CA GLN A 167 -1.74 -24.86 9.66
C GLN A 167 -2.98 -25.01 10.53
N ALA A 168 -3.40 -26.25 10.82
CA ALA A 168 -4.53 -26.51 11.70
C ALA A 168 -4.23 -26.09 13.14
N GLU A 169 -3.04 -26.41 13.66
CA GLU A 169 -2.59 -25.95 14.99
C GLU A 169 -2.58 -24.42 15.10
N CYS A 170 -2.08 -23.72 14.07
CA CYS A 170 -2.11 -22.27 14.00
C CYS A 170 -3.55 -21.72 14.08
N ILE A 171 -4.46 -22.28 13.28
CA ILE A 171 -5.87 -21.85 13.26
C ILE A 171 -6.54 -22.12 14.61
N GLN A 172 -6.31 -23.29 15.22
CA GLN A 172 -6.84 -23.63 16.55
C GLN A 172 -6.32 -22.66 17.61
N ALA A 173 -5.03 -22.37 17.62
CA ALA A 173 -4.42 -21.42 18.54
C ALA A 173 -5.02 -20.01 18.39
N LEU A 174 -5.22 -19.54 17.16
CA LEU A 174 -5.87 -18.24 16.89
C LEU A 174 -7.33 -18.22 17.31
N ILE A 175 -8.10 -19.26 17.02
CA ILE A 175 -9.51 -19.38 17.44
C ILE A 175 -9.61 -19.35 18.96
N GLN A 176 -8.74 -20.08 19.66
CA GLN A 176 -8.74 -20.12 21.12
C GLN A 176 -8.46 -18.72 21.70
N LYS A 177 -7.43 -18.03 21.20
CA LYS A 177 -7.07 -16.67 21.61
C LYS A 177 -8.17 -15.66 21.27
N TYR A 178 -8.84 -15.83 20.13
CA TYR A 178 -10.01 -15.04 19.73
C TYR A 178 -11.17 -15.24 20.73
N LYS A 179 -11.47 -16.48 21.14
CA LYS A 179 -12.49 -16.78 22.17
C LYS A 179 -12.16 -16.22 23.56
N GLU A 180 -10.87 -16.20 23.90
CA GLU A 180 -10.35 -15.57 25.12
C GLU A 180 -10.43 -14.04 25.09
N GLY A 181 -10.74 -13.45 23.92
CA GLY A 181 -10.88 -12.00 23.74
C GLY A 181 -9.56 -11.28 23.48
N LYS A 182 -8.50 -12.00 23.09
CA LYS A 182 -7.22 -11.40 22.74
C LYS A 182 -7.35 -10.53 21.48
N GLN A 183 -7.03 -9.25 21.60
CA GLN A 183 -7.26 -8.25 20.53
C GLN A 183 -6.11 -8.13 19.54
N LYS A 184 -4.90 -8.52 19.92
CA LYS A 184 -3.71 -8.42 19.06
C LYS A 184 -3.01 -9.76 19.06
N MET A 185 -2.78 -10.31 17.88
CA MET A 185 -2.15 -11.61 17.71
C MET A 185 -1.10 -11.57 16.61
N LEU A 186 -0.02 -12.34 16.76
CA LEU A 186 1.05 -12.45 15.77
C LEU A 186 1.33 -13.89 15.35
N VAL A 187 1.36 -14.17 14.05
CA VAL A 187 1.78 -15.45 13.48
C VAL A 187 3.11 -15.28 12.77
N HIS A 188 4.13 -15.96 13.28
CA HIS A 188 5.43 -16.06 12.63
C HIS A 188 5.50 -17.36 11.82
N MET A 189 5.42 -17.26 10.50
CA MET A 189 5.47 -18.43 9.64
C MET A 189 6.33 -18.19 8.40
N ALA A 190 7.25 -19.10 8.11
CA ALA A 190 8.18 -18.96 7.00
C ALA A 190 7.47 -18.91 5.63
N THR A 191 8.15 -18.27 4.67
CA THR A 191 7.70 -18.21 3.28
C THR A 191 7.64 -19.62 2.69
N GLY A 192 6.52 -19.94 2.01
CA GLY A 192 6.28 -21.24 1.39
C GLY A 192 5.39 -22.18 2.21
N LEU A 193 5.12 -21.87 3.48
CA LEU A 193 4.28 -22.71 4.36
C LEU A 193 2.76 -22.45 4.24
N GLY A 194 2.35 -21.52 3.39
CA GLY A 194 0.94 -21.27 3.09
C GLY A 194 0.22 -20.27 3.99
N LYS A 195 0.89 -19.19 4.45
CA LYS A 195 0.30 -18.07 5.24
C LYS A 195 -1.09 -17.67 4.77
N THR A 196 -1.23 -17.31 3.50
CA THR A 196 -2.51 -16.88 2.91
C THR A 196 -3.58 -17.97 3.01
N ARG A 197 -3.25 -19.24 2.71
CA ARG A 197 -4.20 -20.37 2.81
C ARG A 197 -4.64 -20.61 4.25
N THR A 198 -3.72 -20.57 5.21
CA THR A 198 -4.03 -20.69 6.65
C THR A 198 -5.02 -19.60 7.07
N MET A 199 -4.85 -18.36 6.62
CA MET A 199 -5.75 -17.26 6.94
C MET A 199 -7.09 -17.33 6.24
N VAL A 200 -7.14 -17.85 5.02
CA VAL A 200 -8.41 -18.11 4.31
C VAL A 200 -9.22 -19.15 5.09
N ALA A 201 -8.60 -20.24 5.54
CA ALA A 201 -9.26 -21.26 6.36
C ALA A 201 -9.70 -20.71 7.73
N PHE A 202 -8.87 -19.89 8.39
CA PHE A 202 -9.25 -19.19 9.62
C PHE A 202 -10.46 -18.27 9.41
N THR A 203 -10.42 -17.46 8.35
CA THR A 203 -11.52 -16.56 7.97
C THR A 203 -12.80 -17.34 7.70
N LYS A 204 -12.71 -18.43 6.93
CA LYS A 204 -13.85 -19.32 6.66
C LYS A 204 -14.45 -19.84 7.96
N ALA A 205 -13.62 -20.39 8.86
CA ALA A 205 -14.08 -20.93 10.13
C ALA A 205 -14.84 -19.89 10.97
N LEU A 206 -14.35 -18.64 11.04
CA LEU A 206 -15.04 -17.58 11.79
C LEU A 206 -16.36 -17.15 11.13
N LEU A 207 -16.41 -17.08 9.80
CA LEU A 207 -17.62 -16.73 9.06
C LEU A 207 -18.69 -17.84 9.15
N GLU A 208 -18.28 -19.10 8.94
CA GLU A 208 -19.15 -20.29 8.98
C GLU A 208 -19.78 -20.48 10.36
N TYR A 209 -19.00 -20.23 11.41
CA TYR A 209 -19.49 -20.32 12.77
C TYR A 209 -20.18 -19.03 13.24
N ASN A 210 -20.37 -18.01 12.38
CA ASN A 210 -20.97 -16.71 12.73
C ASN A 210 -20.27 -16.03 13.93
N MET A 211 -18.96 -16.19 14.04
CA MET A 211 -18.13 -15.49 15.01
C MET A 211 -17.64 -14.15 14.44
N ALA A 212 -17.55 -14.05 13.11
CA ALA A 212 -17.31 -12.82 12.37
C ALA A 212 -18.33 -12.70 11.23
N LYS A 213 -18.63 -11.48 10.80
CA LYS A 213 -19.44 -11.17 9.60
C LYS A 213 -18.61 -10.44 8.54
N ARG A 214 -17.72 -9.54 8.98
CA ARG A 214 -16.88 -8.73 8.09
C ARG A 214 -15.40 -8.84 8.46
N VAL A 215 -14.56 -9.21 7.50
CA VAL A 215 -13.12 -9.38 7.67
C VAL A 215 -12.37 -8.45 6.73
N LEU A 216 -11.39 -7.72 7.27
CA LEU A 216 -10.46 -6.89 6.51
C LEU A 216 -9.13 -7.60 6.36
N PHE A 217 -8.75 -7.93 5.13
CA PHE A 217 -7.45 -8.51 4.79
C PHE A 217 -6.56 -7.45 4.15
N VAL A 218 -5.52 -7.03 4.89
CA VAL A 218 -4.62 -5.94 4.53
C VAL A 218 -3.33 -6.51 3.97
N VAL A 219 -2.87 -5.98 2.84
CA VAL A 219 -1.61 -6.36 2.19
C VAL A 219 -0.75 -5.14 1.86
N ASP A 220 0.53 -5.37 1.62
CA ASP A 220 1.51 -4.31 1.30
C ASP A 220 1.44 -3.82 -0.16
N ARG A 221 1.01 -4.67 -1.11
CA ARG A 221 1.09 -4.37 -2.56
C ARG A 221 -0.12 -4.87 -3.33
N VAL A 222 -0.40 -4.22 -4.46
CA VAL A 222 -1.49 -4.58 -5.39
C VAL A 222 -1.41 -6.04 -5.83
N MET A 223 -0.23 -6.51 -6.27
CA MET A 223 -0.03 -7.90 -6.70
C MET A 223 -0.36 -8.92 -5.59
N LEU A 224 -0.07 -8.60 -4.32
CA LEU A 224 -0.44 -9.46 -3.19
C LEU A 224 -1.95 -9.45 -2.94
N ALA A 225 -2.63 -8.32 -3.17
CA ALA A 225 -4.08 -8.22 -3.05
C ALA A 225 -4.77 -9.10 -4.11
N GLU A 226 -4.30 -9.03 -5.35
CA GLU A 226 -4.78 -9.87 -6.45
C GLU A 226 -4.54 -11.35 -6.17
N GLN A 227 -3.36 -11.71 -5.68
CA GLN A 227 -3.06 -13.09 -5.29
C GLN A 227 -3.96 -13.58 -4.16
N ALA A 228 -4.19 -12.75 -3.13
CA ALA A 228 -5.08 -13.10 -2.02
C ALA A 228 -6.52 -13.34 -2.49
N ILE A 229 -7.02 -12.58 -3.47
CA ILE A 229 -8.34 -12.79 -4.07
C ILE A 229 -8.35 -14.04 -4.97
N ASN A 230 -7.46 -14.11 -5.94
CA ASN A 230 -7.51 -15.08 -7.03
C ASN A 230 -7.08 -16.49 -6.58
N ASP A 231 -6.07 -16.60 -5.72
CA ASP A 231 -5.52 -17.90 -5.29
C ASP A 231 -5.96 -18.28 -3.86
N GLY A 232 -6.31 -17.29 -3.05
CA GLY A 232 -6.71 -17.46 -1.65
C GLY A 232 -8.23 -17.54 -1.48
N PHE A 233 -8.89 -16.39 -1.44
CA PHE A 233 -10.32 -16.30 -1.13
C PHE A 233 -11.23 -16.87 -2.22
N SER A 234 -10.73 -17.09 -3.44
CA SER A 234 -11.43 -17.86 -4.48
C SER A 234 -11.85 -19.26 -3.99
N LEU A 235 -11.08 -19.87 -3.07
CA LEU A 235 -11.35 -21.17 -2.48
C LEU A 235 -12.68 -21.21 -1.69
N ILE A 236 -13.16 -20.06 -1.21
CA ILE A 236 -14.39 -19.93 -0.41
C ILE A 236 -15.44 -19.02 -1.08
N SER A 237 -15.19 -18.63 -2.33
CA SER A 237 -16.02 -17.66 -3.08
C SER A 237 -17.46 -18.11 -3.34
N LYS A 238 -17.74 -19.42 -3.27
CA LYS A 238 -19.09 -19.96 -3.40
C LYS A 238 -19.99 -19.61 -2.22
N GLU A 239 -19.40 -19.41 -1.04
CA GLU A 239 -20.10 -19.19 0.23
C GLU A 239 -19.95 -17.73 0.70
N TYR A 240 -18.78 -17.13 0.45
CA TYR A 240 -18.42 -15.81 0.94
C TYR A 240 -17.85 -14.92 -0.16
N SER A 241 -18.41 -13.71 -0.27
CA SER A 241 -17.91 -12.70 -1.19
C SER A 241 -16.62 -12.07 -0.69
N ALA A 242 -15.60 -12.06 -1.56
CA ALA A 242 -14.34 -11.38 -1.33
C ALA A 242 -14.08 -10.36 -2.44
N VAL A 243 -13.82 -9.11 -2.06
CA VAL A 243 -13.65 -8.02 -3.02
C VAL A 243 -12.42 -7.20 -2.68
N ARG A 244 -11.66 -6.83 -3.71
CA ARG A 244 -10.57 -5.86 -3.59
C ARG A 244 -11.14 -4.44 -3.45
N ILE A 245 -10.81 -3.78 -2.36
CA ILE A 245 -11.23 -2.39 -2.10
C ILE A 245 -10.19 -1.41 -2.66
N THR A 246 -10.68 -0.39 -3.36
CA THR A 246 -9.95 0.77 -3.86
C THR A 246 -10.61 2.04 -3.31
N SER A 247 -9.94 3.19 -3.43
CA SER A 247 -10.47 4.47 -2.93
C SER A 247 -11.84 4.84 -3.50
N GLY A 248 -12.17 4.35 -4.70
CA GLY A 248 -13.43 4.67 -5.39
C GLY A 248 -14.56 3.66 -5.21
N ASN A 249 -14.31 2.45 -4.70
CA ASN A 249 -15.30 1.35 -4.78
C ASN A 249 -15.87 0.90 -3.42
N TYR A 250 -15.34 1.37 -2.29
CA TYR A 250 -15.76 0.92 -0.96
C TYR A 250 -17.28 1.01 -0.74
N LYS A 251 -17.92 2.13 -1.16
CA LYS A 251 -19.37 2.32 -1.00
C LYS A 251 -20.20 1.28 -1.75
N GLN A 252 -19.75 0.89 -2.95
CA GLN A 252 -20.43 -0.11 -3.78
C GLN A 252 -20.36 -1.50 -3.15
N TYR A 253 -19.22 -1.85 -2.56
CA TYR A 253 -18.94 -3.19 -2.04
C TYR A 253 -19.04 -3.31 -0.52
N LYS A 254 -19.65 -2.33 0.17
CA LYS A 254 -19.82 -2.29 1.63
C LYS A 254 -20.44 -3.57 2.23
N ASN A 255 -21.23 -4.30 1.46
CA ASN A 255 -21.91 -5.51 1.91
C ASN A 255 -21.10 -6.79 1.71
N ALA A 256 -19.92 -6.74 1.09
CA ALA A 256 -19.05 -7.91 0.98
C ALA A 256 -18.57 -8.37 2.36
N GLN A 257 -18.44 -9.69 2.55
CA GLN A 257 -17.97 -10.24 3.83
C GLN A 257 -16.46 -10.06 4.01
N ILE A 258 -15.71 -10.08 2.91
CA ILE A 258 -14.25 -10.04 2.94
C ILE A 258 -13.78 -8.87 2.07
N HIS A 259 -13.08 -7.93 2.70
CA HIS A 259 -12.44 -6.81 2.01
C HIS A 259 -10.94 -7.05 1.95
N VAL A 260 -10.38 -7.14 0.74
CA VAL A 260 -8.94 -7.19 0.53
C VAL A 260 -8.46 -5.79 0.14
N VAL A 261 -7.53 -5.20 0.89
CA VAL A 261 -7.10 -3.82 0.67
C VAL A 261 -5.58 -3.68 0.74
N VAL A 262 -5.03 -2.82 -0.10
CA VAL A 262 -3.62 -2.40 0.02
C VAL A 262 -3.54 -1.36 1.14
N ILE A 263 -2.55 -1.46 2.01
CA ILE A 263 -2.41 -0.59 3.19
C ILE A 263 -2.45 0.92 2.84
N ASP A 264 -1.81 1.34 1.74
CA ASP A 264 -1.83 2.75 1.29
C ASP A 264 -3.21 3.20 0.83
N THR A 265 -4.00 2.29 0.25
CA THR A 265 -5.40 2.55 -0.07
C THR A 265 -6.23 2.70 1.21
N LEU A 266 -5.99 1.83 2.19
CA LEU A 266 -6.70 1.85 3.47
C LEU A 266 -6.44 3.17 4.23
N GLU A 267 -5.20 3.67 4.21
CA GLU A 267 -4.80 4.95 4.80
C GLU A 267 -5.63 6.13 4.27
N ASN A 268 -6.06 6.07 3.02
CA ASN A 268 -6.87 7.12 2.40
C ASN A 268 -8.38 7.01 2.71
N ILE A 269 -8.88 5.83 3.12
CA ILE A 269 -10.32 5.59 3.26
C ILE A 269 -10.78 5.24 4.68
N TYR A 270 -9.89 4.85 5.60
CA TYR A 270 -10.30 4.26 6.88
C TYR A 270 -11.21 5.18 7.71
N GLN A 271 -10.99 6.50 7.67
CA GLN A 271 -11.81 7.49 8.40
C GLN A 271 -13.28 7.49 7.95
N ASN A 272 -13.54 7.11 6.69
CA ASN A 272 -14.89 7.00 6.12
C ASN A 272 -15.57 5.65 6.44
N ILE A 273 -14.86 4.73 7.10
CA ILE A 273 -15.37 3.42 7.50
C ILE A 273 -15.71 3.48 9.00
N PRO A 274 -16.90 3.02 9.43
CA PRO A 274 -17.24 2.96 10.86
C PRO A 274 -16.21 2.18 11.68
N SER A 275 -15.86 2.68 12.87
CA SER A 275 -14.90 2.02 13.78
C SER A 275 -15.30 0.58 14.15
N THR A 276 -16.61 0.29 14.19
CA THR A 276 -17.17 -1.04 14.55
C THR A 276 -17.50 -1.92 13.35
N PHE A 277 -17.11 -1.50 12.13
CA PHE A 277 -17.52 -2.10 10.86
C PHE A 277 -16.97 -3.51 10.61
N TYR A 278 -15.72 -3.75 10.99
CA TYR A 278 -15.06 -5.06 10.84
C TYR A 278 -15.09 -5.81 12.17
N ASP A 279 -15.09 -7.15 12.08
CA ASP A 279 -15.03 -8.05 13.23
C ASP A 279 -13.65 -8.73 13.37
N LEU A 280 -12.81 -8.60 12.34
CA LEU A 280 -11.44 -9.10 12.31
C LEU A 280 -10.62 -8.32 11.27
N ILE A 281 -9.39 -7.98 11.65
CA ILE A 281 -8.35 -7.51 10.72
C ILE A 281 -7.24 -8.56 10.62
N ILE A 282 -6.84 -8.87 9.40
CA ILE A 282 -5.69 -9.71 9.10
C ILE A 282 -4.69 -8.88 8.31
N VAL A 283 -3.45 -8.79 8.75
CA VAL A 283 -2.39 -7.99 8.10
C VAL A 283 -1.29 -8.93 7.61
N ASP A 284 -1.16 -9.10 6.30
CA ASP A 284 -0.07 -9.87 5.71
C ASP A 284 1.21 -9.03 5.58
N GLU A 285 2.36 -9.69 5.73
CA GLU A 285 3.68 -9.08 5.83
C GLU A 285 3.69 -7.87 6.80
N CYS A 286 3.10 -8.06 7.98
CA CYS A 286 2.78 -7.01 8.93
C CYS A 286 3.98 -6.21 9.43
N HIS A 287 5.20 -6.74 9.30
CA HIS A 287 6.46 -6.04 9.61
C HIS A 287 6.76 -4.86 8.67
N ARG A 288 6.11 -4.81 7.50
CA ARG A 288 6.18 -3.67 6.56
C ARG A 288 5.15 -2.59 6.87
N SER A 289 4.06 -2.93 7.56
CA SER A 289 2.98 -2.01 7.93
C SER A 289 3.26 -1.20 9.20
N ILE A 290 4.52 -1.17 9.61
CA ILE A 290 4.98 -0.60 10.87
C ILE A 290 5.45 0.84 10.67
N ASN A 291 4.53 1.78 10.85
CA ASN A 291 4.79 3.21 11.00
C ASN A 291 3.73 3.84 11.92
N ILE A 292 4.04 5.00 12.51
CA ILE A 292 3.17 5.78 13.41
C ILE A 292 1.82 6.07 12.74
N ASN A 293 1.81 6.53 11.48
CA ASN A 293 0.57 6.80 10.76
C ASN A 293 -0.31 5.55 10.60
N ARG A 294 0.31 4.39 10.37
CA ARG A 294 -0.40 3.12 10.18
C ARG A 294 -0.97 2.55 11.48
N LYS A 295 -0.40 2.92 12.65
CA LYS A 295 -1.02 2.61 13.95
C LYS A 295 -2.42 3.20 14.06
N LEU A 296 -2.60 4.47 13.65
CA LEU A 296 -3.89 5.16 13.71
C LEU A 296 -4.98 4.41 12.92
N ILE A 297 -4.61 3.84 11.78
CA ILE A 297 -5.52 3.02 10.96
C ILE A 297 -5.99 1.79 11.75
N PHE A 298 -5.08 1.09 12.42
CA PHE A 298 -5.43 -0.13 13.16
C PHE A 298 -6.17 0.19 14.46
N ASP A 299 -5.86 1.30 15.12
CA ASP A 299 -6.51 1.71 16.37
C ASP A 299 -7.91 2.31 16.12
N HIS A 300 -8.19 2.76 14.89
CA HIS A 300 -9.52 3.20 14.46
C HIS A 300 -10.57 2.08 14.48
N PHE A 301 -10.18 0.84 14.17
CA PHE A 301 -11.09 -0.30 14.10
C PHE A 301 -11.13 -1.07 15.41
N LEU A 302 -12.32 -1.19 15.99
CA LEU A 302 -12.56 -1.86 17.27
C LEU A 302 -12.83 -3.36 17.08
N CYS A 303 -11.80 -4.07 16.64
CA CYS A 303 -11.84 -5.52 16.48
C CYS A 303 -10.46 -6.18 16.63
N PRO A 304 -10.42 -7.51 16.86
CA PRO A 304 -9.17 -8.25 16.92
C PRO A 304 -8.37 -8.12 15.62
N ARG A 305 -7.04 -8.04 15.75
CA ARG A 305 -6.08 -8.00 14.64
C ARG A 305 -5.09 -9.16 14.72
N VAL A 306 -4.84 -9.79 13.57
CA VAL A 306 -3.85 -10.86 13.38
C VAL A 306 -2.79 -10.38 12.39
N GLY A 307 -1.55 -10.26 12.84
CA GLY A 307 -0.40 -9.98 11.99
C GLY A 307 0.25 -11.27 11.49
N LEU A 308 0.63 -11.33 10.22
CA LEU A 308 1.40 -12.44 9.65
C LEU A 308 2.72 -11.93 9.11
N THR A 309 3.79 -12.63 9.42
CA THR A 309 5.10 -12.31 8.86
C THR A 309 6.00 -13.54 8.85
N ALA A 310 6.91 -13.59 7.87
CA ALA A 310 8.04 -14.52 7.91
C ALA A 310 9.29 -13.90 8.57
N THR A 311 9.25 -12.60 8.84
CA THR A 311 10.41 -11.81 9.24
C THR A 311 9.98 -10.74 10.27
N PRO A 312 9.54 -11.15 11.47
CA PRO A 312 9.22 -10.17 12.50
C PRO A 312 10.45 -9.31 12.79
N ARG A 313 10.22 -8.02 13.05
CA ARG A 313 11.28 -7.03 13.29
C ARG A 313 11.17 -6.46 14.69
N THR A 314 12.29 -6.42 15.41
CA THR A 314 12.42 -5.69 16.67
C THR A 314 12.99 -4.30 16.45
N ALA A 315 12.58 -3.34 17.27
CA ALA A 315 13.07 -1.96 17.22
C ALA A 315 14.03 -1.69 18.38
N VAL A 316 15.21 -1.13 18.07
CA VAL A 316 16.25 -0.82 19.06
C VAL A 316 16.72 0.61 18.87
N ALA A 317 16.76 1.39 19.94
CA ALA A 317 17.37 2.72 19.91
C ALA A 317 18.87 2.62 19.68
N LYS A 318 19.43 3.49 18.83
CA LYS A 318 20.88 3.66 18.71
C LYS A 318 21.42 4.17 20.05
N ASN A 319 22.62 3.74 20.45
CA ASN A 319 23.29 3.98 21.75
C ASN A 319 23.53 5.47 22.17
N SER A 320 22.74 6.42 21.66
CA SER A 320 22.83 7.85 21.94
C SER A 320 21.49 8.59 21.76
N ALA A 321 20.41 7.90 21.39
CA ALA A 321 19.11 8.50 21.11
C ALA A 321 18.08 8.11 22.19
N THR A 322 17.51 9.10 22.86
CA THR A 322 16.34 8.90 23.74
C THR A 322 15.10 8.89 22.87
N ILE A 323 14.55 7.70 22.65
CA ILE A 323 13.31 7.51 21.88
C ILE A 323 12.25 7.06 22.88
N PRO A 324 11.05 7.67 22.90
CA PRO A 324 9.97 7.20 23.75
C PRO A 324 9.71 5.71 23.53
N ASP A 325 9.52 4.95 24.60
CA ASP A 325 9.28 3.51 24.52
C ASP A 325 8.02 3.18 23.70
N GLU A 326 7.03 4.07 23.70
CA GLU A 326 5.84 3.97 22.86
C GLU A 326 6.20 4.03 21.37
N ASP A 327 7.04 4.97 20.94
CA ASP A 327 7.45 5.10 19.54
C ASP A 327 8.30 3.91 19.08
N LEU A 328 9.16 3.39 19.96
CA LEU A 328 9.89 2.15 19.72
C LEU A 328 8.94 0.95 19.61
N ALA A 329 7.93 0.86 20.46
CA ALA A 329 6.94 -0.20 20.43
C ALA A 329 6.10 -0.20 19.16
N ILE A 330 5.80 0.98 18.61
CA ILE A 330 5.13 1.10 17.31
C ILE A 330 5.99 0.53 16.20
N LEU A 331 7.33 0.65 16.32
CA LEU A 331 8.30 0.19 15.32
C LEU A 331 8.70 -1.28 15.47
N ASP A 332 8.20 -1.95 16.51
CA ASP A 332 8.43 -3.35 16.82
C ASP A 332 7.23 -4.21 16.44
N THR A 333 7.46 -5.25 15.65
CA THR A 333 6.38 -6.13 15.17
C THR A 333 5.70 -6.89 16.30
N TYR A 334 6.47 -7.33 17.29
CA TYR A 334 5.95 -8.10 18.41
C TYR A 334 5.06 -7.22 19.28
N LYS A 335 5.57 -6.04 19.68
CA LYS A 335 4.81 -5.11 20.53
C LYS A 335 3.57 -4.57 19.83
N LEU A 336 3.66 -4.22 18.54
CA LEU A 336 2.50 -3.77 17.77
C LEU A 336 1.35 -4.79 17.76
N PHE A 337 1.68 -6.09 17.77
CA PHE A 337 0.72 -7.19 17.80
C PHE A 337 0.58 -7.84 19.20
N GLY A 338 0.90 -7.11 20.27
CA GLY A 338 0.59 -7.51 21.65
C GLY A 338 1.43 -8.66 22.20
N CYS A 339 2.61 -8.89 21.63
CA CYS A 339 3.57 -9.90 22.05
C CYS A 339 4.69 -9.25 22.88
N GLU A 340 4.37 -8.84 24.11
CA GLU A 340 5.31 -8.13 25.00
C GLU A 340 6.55 -8.97 25.38
N THR A 341 6.40 -10.30 25.41
CA THR A 341 7.50 -11.24 25.69
C THR A 341 8.46 -11.42 24.51
N GLY A 342 8.13 -10.88 23.33
CA GLY A 342 8.89 -11.09 22.10
C GLY A 342 8.63 -12.45 21.43
N GLU A 343 7.66 -13.22 21.93
CA GLU A 343 7.24 -14.50 21.32
C GLU A 343 5.92 -14.33 20.56
N PRO A 344 5.82 -14.84 19.32
CA PRO A 344 4.58 -14.76 18.56
C PRO A 344 3.52 -15.71 19.13
N ASP A 345 2.26 -15.47 18.79
CA ASP A 345 1.15 -16.33 19.20
C ASP A 345 1.19 -17.73 18.59
N TYR A 346 1.85 -17.87 17.45
CA TYR A 346 2.17 -19.13 16.82
C TYR A 346 3.45 -18.98 15.99
N GLN A 347 4.34 -19.97 16.05
CA GLN A 347 5.60 -19.99 15.31
C GLN A 347 5.80 -21.29 14.53
N PHE A 348 6.10 -21.14 13.24
CA PHE A 348 6.60 -22.21 12.40
C PHE A 348 7.59 -21.63 11.38
N ASP A 349 8.86 -21.56 11.78
CA ASP A 349 9.92 -20.87 11.04
C ASP A 349 10.58 -21.74 9.95
N LEU A 350 11.61 -21.19 9.31
CA LEU A 350 12.32 -21.81 8.19
C LEU A 350 13.05 -23.08 8.63
N THR A 351 13.70 -23.03 9.80
CA THR A 351 14.47 -24.16 10.34
C THR A 351 13.54 -25.34 10.60
N ARG A 352 12.44 -25.13 11.33
CA ARG A 352 11.44 -26.17 11.58
C ARG A 352 10.81 -26.69 10.28
N GLY A 353 10.51 -25.79 9.34
CA GLY A 353 9.95 -26.17 8.05
C GLY A 353 10.87 -27.04 7.19
N ILE A 354 12.18 -26.80 7.22
CA ILE A 354 13.17 -27.66 6.55
C ILE A 354 13.31 -29.00 7.27
N ASP A 355 13.45 -28.98 8.60
CA ASP A 355 13.71 -30.18 9.41
C ASP A 355 12.55 -31.18 9.38
N GLU A 356 11.32 -30.67 9.36
CA GLU A 356 10.14 -31.49 9.23
C GLU A 356 9.79 -31.83 7.77
N GLY A 357 10.56 -31.33 6.79
CA GLY A 357 10.42 -31.66 5.38
C GLY A 357 9.19 -31.04 4.70
N PHE A 358 8.74 -29.87 5.17
CA PHE A 358 7.74 -29.05 4.48
C PHE A 358 8.37 -28.04 3.52
N LEU A 359 9.64 -27.70 3.74
CA LEU A 359 10.43 -26.81 2.89
C LEU A 359 11.66 -27.54 2.35
N ALA A 360 12.10 -27.13 1.17
CA ALA A 360 13.29 -27.64 0.52
C ALA A 360 14.55 -27.19 1.27
N PRO A 361 15.44 -28.10 1.72
CA PRO A 361 16.77 -27.74 2.21
C PRO A 361 17.62 -27.09 1.11
N TYR A 362 18.66 -26.38 1.52
CA TYR A 362 19.63 -25.79 0.59
C TYR A 362 21.07 -25.93 1.04
N SER A 363 21.98 -25.78 0.07
CA SER A 363 23.41 -25.66 0.30
C SER A 363 23.90 -24.33 -0.27
N VAL A 364 24.80 -23.67 0.47
CA VAL A 364 25.44 -22.43 0.01
C VAL A 364 26.75 -22.76 -0.68
N LEU A 365 26.90 -22.32 -1.93
CA LEU A 365 28.17 -22.27 -2.64
C LEU A 365 28.68 -20.83 -2.60
N SER A 366 29.69 -20.58 -1.78
CA SER A 366 30.37 -19.30 -1.75
C SER A 366 31.41 -19.24 -2.87
N ILE A 367 31.22 -18.31 -3.79
CA ILE A 367 32.13 -18.08 -4.91
C ILE A 367 32.93 -16.84 -4.54
N GLU A 368 34.09 -17.07 -3.92
CA GLU A 368 35.00 -16.00 -3.53
C GLU A 368 35.61 -15.34 -4.75
N THR A 369 35.09 -14.18 -5.13
CA THR A 369 35.73 -13.32 -6.14
C THR A 369 37.05 -12.76 -5.59
N GLU A 370 38.00 -12.45 -6.47
CA GLU A 370 39.24 -11.74 -6.07
C GLU A 370 38.91 -10.45 -5.31
N LEU A 371 37.84 -9.74 -5.70
CA LEU A 371 37.32 -8.58 -4.96
C LEU A 371 37.02 -8.87 -3.49
N ILE A 372 36.46 -10.04 -3.15
CA ILE A 372 36.18 -10.44 -1.77
C ILE A 372 37.47 -10.87 -1.07
N LYS A 373 38.36 -11.61 -1.75
CA LYS A 373 39.66 -11.99 -1.18
C LYS A 373 40.50 -10.76 -0.85
N THR A 374 40.65 -9.84 -1.80
CA THR A 374 41.32 -8.55 -1.61
C THR A 374 40.64 -7.70 -0.55
N ALA A 375 39.30 -7.71 -0.46
CA ALA A 375 38.59 -7.01 0.62
C ALA A 375 38.81 -7.62 2.01
N LYS A 376 38.92 -8.96 2.10
CA LYS A 376 39.20 -9.69 3.34
C LYS A 376 40.67 -9.57 3.78
N GLU A 377 41.61 -9.56 2.82
CA GLU A 377 43.05 -9.55 3.09
C GLU A 377 43.59 -8.15 3.41
N ILE A 378 43.11 -7.11 2.73
CA ILE A 378 43.72 -5.77 2.80
C ILE A 378 42.88 -4.80 3.64
N GLY A 379 41.60 -5.11 3.91
CA GLY A 379 40.70 -4.12 4.52
C GLY A 379 40.62 -2.84 3.67
N VAL A 380 40.57 -3.01 2.34
CA VAL A 380 40.52 -1.99 1.26
C VAL A 380 40.89 -0.57 1.70
N GLU A 381 42.17 -0.40 1.99
CA GLU A 381 42.88 0.86 1.86
C GLU A 381 43.50 0.88 0.45
N PHE A 382 43.17 1.90 -0.34
CA PHE A 382 43.74 2.10 -1.67
C PHE A 382 44.31 3.50 -1.71
N ASP A 383 45.51 3.58 -2.26
CA ASP A 383 46.28 4.77 -2.56
C ASP A 383 46.07 5.20 -4.01
N HIS A 384 45.14 4.59 -4.75
CA HIS A 384 44.74 5.00 -6.10
C HIS A 384 43.33 4.51 -6.48
N TYR A 385 42.64 5.24 -7.36
CA TYR A 385 41.40 4.81 -8.01
C TYR A 385 41.50 4.96 -9.53
N ILE A 386 40.72 4.18 -10.28
CA ILE A 386 40.63 4.35 -11.74
C ILE A 386 39.44 5.26 -12.04
N ASP A 387 39.69 6.35 -12.75
CA ASP A 387 38.65 7.27 -13.17
C ASP A 387 37.71 6.58 -14.18
N PRO A 388 36.40 6.50 -13.90
CA PRO A 388 35.46 5.77 -14.74
C PRO A 388 35.17 6.43 -16.10
N GLU A 389 35.53 7.70 -16.31
CA GLU A 389 35.36 8.39 -17.59
C GLU A 389 36.64 8.34 -18.44
N THR A 390 37.81 8.36 -17.81
CA THR A 390 39.09 8.42 -18.53
C THR A 390 39.91 7.13 -18.51
N GLU A 391 39.50 6.13 -17.70
CA GLU A 391 40.25 4.88 -17.45
C GLU A 391 41.66 5.08 -16.86
N GLU A 392 42.00 6.29 -16.42
CA GLU A 392 43.32 6.61 -15.88
C GLU A 392 43.44 6.27 -14.39
N VAL A 393 44.64 5.86 -13.98
CA VAL A 393 44.96 5.55 -12.58
C VAL A 393 45.30 6.84 -11.84
N VAL A 394 44.42 7.28 -10.95
CA VAL A 394 44.58 8.47 -10.11
C VAL A 394 45.09 8.06 -8.73
N ASN A 395 46.31 8.46 -8.38
CA ASN A 395 46.90 8.21 -7.07
C ASN A 395 46.35 9.17 -6.00
N LEU A 396 45.96 8.63 -4.86
CA LEU A 396 45.44 9.30 -3.66
C LEU A 396 46.61 9.60 -2.69
N GLU A 397 46.62 10.80 -2.13
CA GLU A 397 47.66 11.24 -1.18
C GLU A 397 47.66 10.47 0.16
N SER A 398 46.55 9.81 0.51
CA SER A 398 46.44 8.96 1.71
C SER A 398 45.43 7.83 1.50
N SER A 399 45.67 6.70 2.16
CA SER A 399 44.80 5.54 2.07
C SER A 399 43.39 5.84 2.60
N LYS A 400 42.36 5.64 1.78
CA LYS A 400 40.95 5.84 2.17
C LYS A 400 40.26 4.49 2.39
N LYS A 401 39.55 4.36 3.52
CA LYS A 401 38.70 3.19 3.80
C LYS A 401 37.38 3.29 3.04
N ILE A 402 37.11 2.32 2.17
CA ILE A 402 35.88 2.25 1.38
C ILE A 402 34.66 1.93 2.27
N LYS A 403 33.57 2.71 2.12
CA LYS A 403 32.25 2.36 2.69
C LYS A 403 31.60 1.25 1.85
N LEU A 404 30.70 0.46 2.45
CA LEU A 404 29.95 -0.63 1.78
C LEU A 404 29.32 -0.20 0.43
N GLU A 405 28.92 1.06 0.31
CA GLU A 405 28.32 1.67 -0.90
C GLU A 405 29.31 1.79 -2.07
N GLN A 406 30.61 1.90 -1.82
CA GLN A 406 31.64 1.98 -2.86
C GLN A 406 32.08 0.59 -3.37
N LEU A 407 31.95 -0.47 -2.56
CA LEU A 407 32.14 -1.86 -3.02
C LEU A 407 31.09 -2.24 -4.08
N ASN A 408 29.83 -1.83 -3.86
CA ASN A 408 28.74 -2.09 -4.80
C ASN A 408 28.99 -1.51 -6.19
N ARG A 409 29.69 -0.36 -6.32
CA ARG A 409 30.06 0.21 -7.63
C ARG A 409 31.04 -0.68 -8.40
N LYS A 410 32.02 -1.26 -7.70
CA LYS A 410 32.97 -2.20 -8.31
C LYS A 410 32.26 -3.48 -8.79
N PHE A 411 31.24 -3.97 -8.08
CA PHE A 411 30.44 -5.13 -8.52
C PHE A 411 29.63 -4.88 -9.81
N ILE A 412 29.32 -3.63 -10.15
CA ILE A 412 28.56 -3.29 -11.36
C ILE A 412 29.46 -3.33 -12.60
N ALA A 413 30.79 -3.28 -12.49
CA ALA A 413 31.67 -3.29 -13.65
C ALA A 413 31.39 -4.46 -14.60
N TRP A 414 31.42 -4.20 -15.90
CA TRP A 414 31.07 -5.18 -16.93
C TRP A 414 31.84 -6.51 -16.81
N ASN A 415 33.14 -6.44 -16.54
CA ASN A 415 33.99 -7.63 -16.35
C ASN A 415 33.51 -8.51 -15.18
N ASN A 416 32.98 -7.90 -14.11
CA ASN A 416 32.42 -8.64 -12.99
C ASN A 416 31.06 -9.26 -13.33
N CYS A 417 30.22 -8.54 -14.09
CA CYS A 417 28.97 -9.10 -14.61
C CYS A 417 29.23 -10.32 -15.51
N LEU A 418 30.24 -10.25 -16.38
CA LEU A 418 30.70 -11.38 -17.19
C LEU A 418 31.19 -12.54 -16.32
N ARG A 419 32.01 -12.25 -15.31
CA ARG A 419 32.50 -13.30 -14.41
C ARG A 419 31.37 -14.00 -13.66
N ILE A 420 30.39 -13.23 -13.15
CA ILE A 420 29.18 -13.77 -12.52
C ILE A 420 28.42 -14.66 -13.51
N ALA A 421 28.30 -14.26 -14.78
CA ALA A 421 27.64 -15.05 -15.80
C ALA A 421 28.38 -16.36 -16.13
N GLU A 422 29.71 -16.35 -16.21
CA GLU A 422 30.55 -17.54 -16.40
C GLU A 422 30.40 -18.52 -15.23
N GLU A 423 30.50 -18.01 -14.00
CA GLU A 423 30.35 -18.81 -12.78
C GLU A 423 28.93 -19.35 -12.65
N LEU A 424 27.92 -18.57 -13.06
CA LEU A 424 26.54 -19.05 -13.14
C LEU A 424 26.46 -20.24 -14.10
N LYS A 425 27.00 -20.12 -15.32
CA LYS A 425 27.03 -21.21 -16.31
C LYS A 425 27.77 -22.45 -15.82
N ALA A 426 28.86 -22.29 -15.07
CA ALA A 426 29.64 -23.41 -14.53
C ALA A 426 28.92 -24.15 -13.39
N ASN A 427 28.06 -23.46 -12.62
CA ASN A 427 27.47 -23.99 -11.38
C ASN A 427 25.95 -24.22 -11.46
N THR A 428 25.33 -23.95 -12.61
CA THR A 428 23.90 -24.24 -12.88
C THR A 428 23.76 -25.17 -14.07
N GLU A 429 22.71 -25.99 -14.09
CA GLU A 429 22.36 -26.75 -15.30
C GLU A 429 21.52 -25.88 -16.25
N TYR A 430 21.77 -26.03 -17.55
CA TYR A 430 21.05 -25.29 -18.57
C TYR A 430 19.55 -25.61 -18.53
N GLY A 431 18.71 -24.58 -18.54
CA GLY A 431 17.25 -24.73 -18.49
C GLY A 431 16.67 -24.78 -17.08
N GLU A 432 17.50 -24.79 -16.04
CA GLU A 432 17.01 -24.70 -14.67
C GLU A 432 16.72 -23.25 -14.26
N LYS A 433 15.71 -23.06 -13.41
CA LYS A 433 15.27 -21.74 -12.98
C LYS A 433 16.20 -21.13 -11.93
N VAL A 434 16.70 -19.94 -12.23
CA VAL A 434 17.57 -19.14 -11.36
C VAL A 434 16.93 -17.77 -11.07
N ILE A 435 16.88 -17.37 -9.81
CA ILE A 435 16.63 -15.97 -9.44
C ILE A 435 17.95 -15.33 -8.99
N LEU A 436 18.38 -14.29 -9.69
CA LEU A 436 19.59 -13.54 -9.38
C LEU A 436 19.25 -12.16 -8.82
N PHE A 437 19.70 -11.87 -7.60
CA PHE A 437 19.44 -10.59 -6.94
C PHE A 437 20.59 -9.61 -7.16
N GLY A 438 20.31 -8.56 -7.94
CA GLY A 438 21.23 -7.46 -8.26
C GLY A 438 21.17 -6.29 -7.27
N VAL A 439 22.07 -5.33 -7.46
CA VAL A 439 22.21 -4.14 -6.59
C VAL A 439 21.21 -3.04 -6.96
N SER A 440 21.10 -2.75 -8.25
CA SER A 440 20.28 -1.68 -8.83
C SER A 440 19.66 -2.13 -10.15
N GLN A 441 18.72 -1.34 -10.69
CA GLN A 441 18.09 -1.63 -11.98
C GLN A 441 19.13 -1.68 -13.11
N ALA A 442 20.07 -0.71 -13.13
CA ALA A 442 21.18 -0.70 -14.07
C ALA A 442 22.06 -1.96 -13.96
N HIS A 443 22.37 -2.41 -12.74
CA HIS A 443 23.13 -3.64 -12.53
C HIS A 443 22.36 -4.87 -13.04
N ALA A 444 21.04 -4.95 -12.80
CA ALA A 444 20.22 -6.05 -13.29
C ALA A 444 20.25 -6.13 -14.82
N VAL A 445 20.14 -4.99 -15.51
CA VAL A 445 20.25 -4.93 -16.98
C VAL A 445 21.62 -5.37 -17.47
N GLN A 446 22.70 -4.95 -16.81
CA GLN A 446 24.06 -5.36 -17.19
C GLN A 446 24.32 -6.86 -16.96
N LEU A 447 23.84 -7.41 -15.83
CA LEU A 447 23.90 -8.86 -15.58
C LEU A 447 23.14 -9.65 -16.65
N VAL A 448 21.95 -9.20 -17.05
CA VAL A 448 21.17 -9.83 -18.12
C VAL A 448 21.93 -9.83 -19.44
N LYS A 449 22.57 -8.71 -19.80
CA LYS A 449 23.42 -8.63 -21.00
C LYS A 449 24.58 -9.63 -20.94
N ALA A 450 25.30 -9.68 -19.81
CA ALA A 450 26.42 -10.58 -19.61
C ALA A 450 26.00 -12.07 -19.65
N ILE A 451 24.90 -12.41 -18.98
CA ILE A 451 24.36 -13.78 -18.96
C ILE A 451 23.95 -14.22 -20.36
N ASN A 452 23.18 -13.40 -21.09
CA ASN A 452 22.78 -13.74 -22.44
C ASN A 452 23.98 -13.84 -23.41
N GLN A 453 25.08 -13.12 -23.18
CA GLN A 453 26.31 -13.29 -23.95
C GLN A 453 26.97 -14.64 -23.68
N VAL A 454 27.09 -15.05 -22.41
CA VAL A 454 27.76 -16.29 -22.00
C VAL A 454 26.93 -17.54 -22.32
N PHE A 455 25.61 -17.43 -22.25
CA PHE A 455 24.67 -18.52 -22.53
C PHE A 455 24.19 -18.55 -23.99
N LYS A 456 24.73 -17.70 -24.87
CA LYS A 456 24.32 -17.60 -26.28
C LYS A 456 24.39 -18.95 -27.00
N THR A 457 23.26 -19.38 -27.56
CA THR A 457 23.12 -20.52 -28.47
C THR A 457 22.72 -20.03 -29.87
N SER A 458 22.80 -20.90 -30.88
CA SER A 458 22.42 -20.58 -32.27
C SER A 458 20.92 -20.27 -32.47
N GLU A 459 20.08 -20.49 -31.46
CA GLU A 459 18.62 -20.26 -31.48
C GLU A 459 18.18 -18.99 -30.71
N ASP A 460 19.10 -18.18 -30.17
CA ASP A 460 18.81 -17.10 -29.19
C ASP A 460 18.47 -15.71 -29.80
N GLU A 461 18.18 -15.60 -31.09
CA GLU A 461 17.82 -14.31 -31.71
C GLU A 461 16.35 -13.89 -31.46
N LEU A 462 15.50 -14.77 -30.94
CA LEU A 462 14.09 -14.49 -30.64
C LEU A 462 13.83 -14.37 -29.12
N SER A 463 13.07 -13.34 -28.75
CA SER A 463 12.56 -13.15 -27.38
C SER A 463 11.54 -14.24 -27.02
N PRO A 464 11.48 -14.72 -25.76
CA PRO A 464 12.30 -14.33 -24.60
C PRO A 464 13.72 -14.91 -24.63
N ARG A 465 14.68 -14.10 -24.17
CA ARG A 465 16.09 -14.50 -24.07
C ARG A 465 16.30 -15.46 -22.89
N TYR A 466 17.50 -16.05 -22.80
CA TYR A 466 17.85 -16.96 -21.70
C TYR A 466 17.67 -16.29 -20.32
N ALA A 467 18.08 -15.03 -20.20
CA ALA A 467 17.90 -14.20 -19.02
C ALA A 467 17.10 -12.93 -19.32
N GLU A 468 16.23 -12.53 -18.37
CA GLU A 468 15.45 -11.29 -18.45
C GLU A 468 15.49 -10.52 -17.12
N ALA A 469 15.38 -9.19 -17.22
CA ALA A 469 15.33 -8.30 -16.07
C ALA A 469 13.87 -8.12 -15.61
N ILE A 470 13.62 -8.29 -14.32
CA ILE A 470 12.31 -8.05 -13.70
C ILE A 470 12.48 -6.89 -12.70
N ILE A 471 12.27 -5.67 -13.20
CA ILE A 471 12.52 -4.38 -12.53
C ILE A 471 11.32 -3.42 -12.70
N SER A 472 11.22 -2.37 -11.89
CA SER A 472 9.98 -1.58 -11.73
C SER A 472 9.58 -0.71 -12.93
N GLU A 473 10.46 -0.55 -13.92
CA GLU A 473 10.19 0.30 -15.08
C GLU A 473 9.16 -0.29 -16.06
N ASN A 474 8.84 -1.59 -15.99
CA ASN A 474 7.97 -2.22 -16.99
C ASN A 474 7.02 -3.28 -16.39
N ASP A 475 5.89 -2.84 -15.83
CA ASP A 475 4.94 -3.71 -15.12
C ASP A 475 4.24 -4.74 -16.04
N GLU A 476 3.92 -4.38 -17.27
CA GLU A 476 3.27 -5.28 -18.23
C GLU A 476 4.21 -6.43 -18.65
N LEU A 477 5.45 -6.11 -19.04
CA LEU A 477 6.44 -7.13 -19.37
C LEU A 477 6.78 -7.99 -18.16
N ASN A 478 6.87 -7.40 -16.96
CA ASN A 478 7.10 -8.15 -15.73
C ASN A 478 6.03 -9.21 -15.49
N ALA A 479 4.76 -8.91 -15.76
CA ALA A 479 3.67 -9.87 -15.61
C ALA A 479 3.84 -11.06 -16.57
N ILE A 480 4.20 -10.78 -17.82
CA ILE A 480 4.47 -11.79 -18.86
C ILE A 480 5.68 -12.65 -18.47
N PHE A 481 6.81 -12.04 -18.13
CA PHE A 481 8.03 -12.76 -17.75
C PHE A 481 7.83 -13.60 -16.49
N LYS A 482 7.10 -13.10 -15.48
CA LYS A 482 6.76 -13.91 -14.30
C LYS A 482 5.91 -15.12 -14.68
N LYS A 483 4.95 -14.96 -15.60
CA LYS A 483 4.12 -16.07 -16.08
C LYS A 483 4.96 -17.13 -16.81
N TRP A 484 5.83 -16.72 -17.72
CA TRP A 484 6.74 -17.62 -18.44
C TRP A 484 7.76 -18.28 -17.51
N PHE A 485 8.31 -17.53 -16.56
CA PHE A 485 9.30 -18.04 -15.62
C PHE A 485 8.73 -19.12 -14.67
N LYS A 486 7.41 -19.13 -14.43
CA LYS A 486 6.74 -20.21 -13.68
C LYS A 486 6.74 -21.55 -14.41
N ASP A 487 6.79 -21.55 -15.74
CA ASP A 487 6.90 -22.77 -16.53
C ASP A 487 8.37 -23.20 -16.57
N GLN A 488 8.66 -24.41 -16.07
CA GLN A 488 10.02 -24.95 -16.00
C GLN A 488 10.70 -24.97 -17.37
N ASN A 489 9.95 -25.22 -18.45
CA ASN A 489 10.53 -25.46 -19.77
C ASN A 489 10.54 -24.22 -20.67
N HIS A 490 10.04 -23.08 -20.18
CA HIS A 490 9.89 -21.86 -20.96
C HIS A 490 10.96 -20.82 -20.60
N LYS A 491 11.53 -20.09 -21.56
CA LYS A 491 12.42 -18.95 -21.27
C LYS A 491 11.63 -17.76 -20.67
N PRO A 492 12.18 -16.93 -19.78
CA PRO A 492 13.57 -16.95 -19.30
C PRO A 492 13.82 -18.08 -18.29
N PHE A 493 15.06 -18.57 -18.27
CA PHE A 493 15.56 -19.49 -17.25
C PHE A 493 16.26 -18.75 -16.11
N VAL A 494 16.76 -17.54 -16.36
CA VAL A 494 17.33 -16.66 -15.33
C VAL A 494 16.53 -15.37 -15.22
N ALA A 495 15.97 -15.11 -14.04
CA ALA A 495 15.31 -13.85 -13.73
C ALA A 495 16.22 -12.99 -12.85
N VAL A 496 16.63 -11.83 -13.36
CA VAL A 496 17.47 -10.88 -12.60
C VAL A 496 16.58 -9.78 -12.02
N SER A 497 16.64 -9.55 -10.71
CA SER A 497 15.79 -8.56 -10.03
C SER A 497 16.50 -7.87 -8.87
N VAL A 498 16.00 -6.71 -8.45
CA VAL A 498 16.50 -6.00 -7.25
C VAL A 498 15.63 -6.31 -6.03
N ASP A 499 14.32 -6.12 -6.18
CA ASP A 499 13.34 -6.30 -5.11
C ASP A 499 12.04 -6.98 -5.56
N ILE A 500 11.66 -6.90 -6.83
CA ILE A 500 10.35 -7.39 -7.31
C ILE A 500 10.20 -8.90 -7.10
N MET A 501 11.26 -9.67 -7.37
CA MET A 501 11.23 -11.12 -7.18
C MET A 501 11.39 -11.56 -5.71
N SER A 502 11.63 -10.64 -4.77
CA SER A 502 11.76 -10.98 -3.34
C SER A 502 10.40 -11.19 -2.64
N THR A 503 9.33 -10.62 -3.20
CA THR A 503 7.97 -10.65 -2.61
C THR A 503 6.91 -10.90 -3.67
N GLY A 504 5.87 -11.66 -3.34
CA GLY A 504 4.66 -11.77 -4.18
C GLY A 504 4.82 -12.60 -5.46
N VAL A 505 5.91 -13.34 -5.62
CA VAL A 505 6.06 -14.29 -6.73
C VAL A 505 6.18 -15.71 -6.18
N ASP A 506 5.35 -16.59 -6.72
CA ASP A 506 5.28 -18.01 -6.39
C ASP A 506 5.76 -18.85 -7.58
N ILE A 507 7.01 -19.33 -7.50
CA ILE A 507 7.64 -20.16 -8.52
C ILE A 507 8.29 -21.37 -7.83
N PRO A 508 7.58 -22.50 -7.68
CA PRO A 508 8.10 -23.66 -6.99
C PRO A 508 9.34 -24.29 -7.64
N CYS A 509 9.49 -24.17 -8.97
CA CYS A 509 10.56 -24.82 -9.74
C CYS A 509 11.94 -24.13 -9.67
N VAL A 510 12.10 -23.05 -8.88
CA VAL A 510 13.39 -22.33 -8.73
C VAL A 510 14.45 -23.20 -8.07
N ARG A 511 15.48 -23.64 -8.82
CA ARG A 511 16.56 -24.48 -8.29
C ARG A 511 17.76 -23.71 -7.75
N TYR A 512 17.90 -22.44 -8.13
CA TYR A 512 19.00 -21.60 -7.67
C TYR A 512 18.53 -20.22 -7.22
N ILE A 513 19.03 -19.81 -6.05
CA ILE A 513 18.98 -18.42 -5.59
C ILE A 513 20.40 -17.87 -5.65
N ALA A 514 20.60 -16.76 -6.34
CA ALA A 514 21.91 -16.19 -6.54
C ALA A 514 21.98 -14.76 -5.99
N PHE A 515 23.06 -14.43 -5.29
CA PHE A 515 23.29 -13.13 -4.67
C PHE A 515 24.44 -12.39 -5.34
N ALA A 516 24.12 -11.28 -6.00
CA ALA A 516 25.07 -10.29 -6.52
C ALA A 516 24.95 -8.94 -5.78
N ASN A 517 24.36 -8.93 -4.59
CA ASN A 517 24.08 -7.73 -3.79
C ASN A 517 24.35 -7.93 -2.30
N LEU A 518 25.11 -7.02 -1.69
CA LEU A 518 25.36 -6.98 -0.25
C LEU A 518 24.30 -6.16 0.50
N THR A 519 23.14 -6.76 0.75
CA THR A 519 22.13 -6.12 1.62
C THR A 519 22.55 -6.11 3.10
N LYS A 520 22.12 -5.09 3.85
CA LYS A 520 22.22 -5.04 5.32
C LYS A 520 20.95 -5.54 6.01
N SER A 521 19.86 -5.75 5.26
CA SER A 521 18.56 -6.12 5.81
C SER A 521 18.42 -7.63 5.95
N VAL A 522 18.34 -8.11 7.19
CA VAL A 522 18.06 -9.50 7.54
C VAL A 522 16.71 -9.94 6.97
N GLY A 523 15.67 -9.10 7.12
CA GLY A 523 14.36 -9.38 6.55
C GLY A 523 14.38 -9.56 5.03
N LYS A 524 15.11 -8.71 4.29
CA LYS A 524 15.27 -8.85 2.83
C LYS A 524 16.00 -10.16 2.49
N TYR A 525 17.05 -10.52 3.24
CA TYR A 525 17.77 -11.78 3.06
C TYR A 525 16.85 -13.00 3.19
N ILE A 526 16.08 -13.09 4.28
CA ILE A 526 15.14 -14.20 4.52
C ILE A 526 14.06 -14.25 3.41
N GLN A 527 13.56 -13.10 2.96
CA GLN A 527 12.57 -13.03 1.88
C GLN A 527 13.12 -13.52 0.53
N MET A 528 14.36 -13.18 0.19
CA MET A 528 15.04 -13.62 -1.02
C MET A 528 15.34 -15.13 -0.97
N LEU A 529 15.90 -15.61 0.14
CA LEU A 529 16.19 -17.03 0.36
C LEU A 529 14.90 -17.87 0.30
N GLY A 530 13.82 -17.38 0.92
CA GLY A 530 12.49 -18.01 0.93
C GLY A 530 11.84 -18.18 -0.44
N ARG A 531 12.41 -17.64 -1.53
CA ARG A 531 11.93 -17.92 -2.89
C ARG A 531 12.32 -19.31 -3.38
N GLY A 532 13.40 -19.90 -2.86
CA GLY A 532 13.87 -21.22 -3.23
C GLY A 532 13.31 -22.36 -2.36
N THR A 533 12.67 -22.06 -1.23
CA THR A 533 12.35 -23.05 -0.19
C THR A 533 11.14 -23.92 -0.50
N ARG A 534 10.41 -23.69 -1.59
CA ARG A 534 9.25 -24.52 -1.95
C ARG A 534 9.68 -25.86 -2.53
N LEU A 535 9.00 -26.93 -2.13
CA LEU A 535 9.14 -28.25 -2.75
C LEU A 535 8.34 -28.31 -4.04
N ASP A 536 8.89 -28.97 -5.06
CA ASP A 536 8.20 -29.18 -6.33
C ASP A 536 8.51 -30.56 -6.92
N PRO A 537 7.79 -31.60 -6.45
CA PRO A 537 8.01 -32.97 -6.93
C PRO A 537 7.77 -33.13 -8.43
N LYS A 538 6.91 -32.30 -9.04
CA LYS A 538 6.61 -32.37 -10.48
C LYS A 538 7.86 -32.13 -11.32
N THR A 539 8.73 -31.25 -10.84
CA THR A 539 9.98 -30.87 -11.50
C THR A 539 11.19 -31.59 -10.87
N GLY A 540 10.96 -32.55 -9.97
CA GLY A 540 12.00 -33.28 -9.25
C GLY A 540 12.77 -32.45 -8.24
N LYS A 541 12.26 -31.29 -7.83
CA LYS A 541 12.95 -30.37 -6.92
C LYS A 541 12.62 -30.70 -5.46
N PHE A 542 13.61 -31.26 -4.77
CA PHE A 542 13.57 -31.55 -3.33
C PHE A 542 14.56 -30.74 -2.51
N SER A 543 15.51 -30.08 -3.17
CA SER A 543 16.47 -29.14 -2.57
C SER A 543 16.72 -27.99 -3.56
N PHE A 544 17.46 -26.97 -3.13
CA PHE A 544 17.92 -25.90 -4.02
C PHE A 544 19.33 -25.46 -3.63
N LYS A 545 20.02 -24.74 -4.51
CA LYS A 545 21.37 -24.22 -4.23
C LYS A 545 21.33 -22.70 -4.10
N VAL A 546 22.17 -22.18 -3.22
CA VAL A 546 22.41 -20.75 -3.07
C VAL A 546 23.79 -20.42 -3.63
N LEU A 547 23.86 -19.55 -4.64
CA LEU A 547 25.10 -19.07 -5.23
C LEU A 547 25.41 -17.69 -4.65
N ASP A 548 26.48 -17.60 -3.85
CA ASP A 548 26.84 -16.35 -3.19
C ASP A 548 28.12 -15.77 -3.80
N PHE A 549 27.96 -14.77 -4.68
CA PHE A 549 29.05 -14.11 -5.39
C PHE A 549 29.68 -12.97 -4.61
N VAL A 550 29.09 -12.60 -3.46
CA VAL A 550 29.45 -11.38 -2.73
C VAL A 550 29.79 -11.63 -1.24
N GLY A 551 29.60 -12.85 -0.75
CA GLY A 551 29.79 -13.21 0.66
C GLY A 551 28.62 -12.79 1.56
N LEU A 552 27.42 -12.65 1.00
CA LEU A 552 26.22 -12.26 1.74
C LEU A 552 25.83 -13.29 2.81
N CYS A 553 25.90 -14.59 2.50
CA CYS A 553 25.47 -15.66 3.41
C CYS A 553 26.34 -15.71 4.66
N GLN A 554 27.67 -15.61 4.49
CA GLN A 554 28.61 -15.52 5.61
C GLN A 554 28.31 -14.28 6.47
N LYS A 555 28.08 -13.12 5.82
CA LYS A 555 27.75 -11.88 6.52
C LYS A 555 26.42 -11.95 7.26
N MET A 556 25.47 -12.74 6.76
CA MET A 556 24.19 -12.99 7.41
C MET A 556 24.27 -14.09 8.46
N GLU A 557 25.43 -14.69 8.74
CA GLU A 557 25.56 -15.83 9.66
C GLU A 557 24.57 -16.95 9.30
N ASP A 558 24.49 -17.26 8.00
CA ASP A 558 23.66 -18.35 7.50
C ASP A 558 24.22 -19.70 7.93
N ASN A 559 23.35 -20.55 8.47
CA ASN A 559 23.69 -21.87 9.02
C ASN A 559 23.15 -23.04 8.18
N GLY A 560 22.74 -22.78 6.93
CA GLY A 560 22.09 -23.75 6.04
C GLY A 560 20.60 -23.98 6.32
N LYS A 561 20.03 -23.32 7.33
CA LYS A 561 18.60 -23.37 7.68
C LYS A 561 18.01 -21.97 7.93
N GLY A 562 18.65 -20.96 7.38
CA GLY A 562 18.37 -19.55 7.58
C GLY A 562 19.53 -18.83 8.28
N THR A 563 19.20 -17.72 8.92
CA THR A 563 20.15 -16.84 9.61
C THR A 563 19.86 -16.83 11.11
N ALA A 564 20.90 -16.86 11.93
CA ALA A 564 20.78 -16.65 13.38
C ALA A 564 20.63 -15.16 13.76
N LYS A 565 20.80 -14.24 12.80
CA LYS A 565 20.69 -12.80 13.06
C LYS A 565 19.26 -12.40 13.34
N GLU A 566 19.10 -11.66 14.42
CA GLU A 566 17.85 -10.98 14.71
C GLU A 566 17.60 -9.84 13.71
N ASN A 567 16.38 -9.78 13.20
CA ASN A 567 15.95 -8.70 12.31
C ASN A 567 15.67 -7.43 13.13
N LYS A 568 16.72 -6.62 13.35
CA LYS A 568 16.65 -5.38 14.14
C LYS A 568 16.52 -4.13 13.26
N LYS A 569 15.67 -3.17 13.67
CA LYS A 569 15.71 -1.77 13.20
C LYS A 569 16.46 -0.94 14.22
N ILE A 570 17.59 -0.35 13.81
CA ILE A 570 18.25 0.68 14.62
C ILE A 570 17.60 2.02 14.31
N ILE A 571 17.11 2.70 15.33
CA ILE A 571 16.44 4.00 15.19
C ILE A 571 17.30 5.07 15.88
N SER A 572 17.46 6.22 15.22
CA SER A 572 18.10 7.41 15.78
C SER A 572 17.13 8.59 15.68
N MET A 573 16.86 9.28 16.78
CA MET A 573 16.10 10.54 16.75
C MET A 573 16.98 11.68 16.24
N ALA A 574 16.43 12.52 15.37
CA ALA A 574 16.88 13.89 15.18
C ALA A 574 16.24 14.75 16.28
N GLY A 575 17.04 15.55 16.99
CA GLY A 575 16.52 16.44 18.04
C GLY A 575 15.64 17.56 17.44
N GLY A 576 14.52 17.85 18.10
CA GLY A 576 13.68 19.01 17.76
C GLY A 576 12.35 19.02 18.50
N THR A 577 12.28 19.84 19.55
CA THR A 577 11.13 20.12 20.41
C THR A 577 9.90 20.67 19.68
N THR A 578 8.73 20.19 20.10
CA THR A 578 7.43 20.83 19.90
C THR A 578 7.37 22.20 20.59
N SER A 579 7.18 23.27 19.83
CA SER A 579 6.59 24.52 20.32
C SER A 579 5.72 25.15 19.24
N GLN A 580 4.42 25.28 19.52
CA GLN A 580 3.52 26.19 18.85
C GLN A 580 4.03 27.63 19.02
N GLY A 581 4.08 28.41 17.92
CA GLY A 581 4.43 29.82 17.95
C GLY A 581 4.23 30.48 16.59
N THR A 582 3.31 31.42 16.53
CA THR A 582 2.96 32.27 15.39
C THR A 582 4.07 33.27 15.03
N GLY A 583 4.34 33.47 13.74
CA GLY A 583 4.85 34.74 13.20
C GLY A 583 6.34 34.84 12.83
N SER A 584 6.58 34.97 11.52
CA SER A 584 7.62 35.73 10.80
C SER A 584 9.07 35.79 11.32
N GLY A 585 10.01 35.26 10.52
CA GLY A 585 11.42 35.67 10.56
C GLY A 585 12.42 34.58 10.19
N THR A 586 12.85 34.57 8.92
CA THR A 586 14.13 34.09 8.38
C THR A 586 14.83 32.93 9.11
N HIS A 587 14.67 31.71 8.60
CA HIS A 587 15.53 30.56 8.96
C HIS A 587 16.73 30.45 8.02
N GLY A 588 17.91 30.72 8.58
CA GLY A 588 19.20 30.31 8.02
C GLY A 588 19.35 28.79 8.08
N THR A 589 19.59 28.22 6.90
CA THR A 589 20.32 26.98 6.58
C THR A 589 20.53 25.95 7.70
N GLY A 590 19.88 24.79 7.55
CA GLY A 590 20.51 23.53 7.95
C GLY A 590 19.67 22.43 8.59
N HIS A 591 18.44 22.14 8.16
CA HIS A 591 17.85 20.80 8.39
C HIS A 591 16.88 20.40 7.26
N SER A 592 17.13 19.23 6.67
CA SER A 592 16.33 18.56 5.65
C SER A 592 15.09 17.91 6.30
N GLY A 593 14.03 18.69 6.50
CA GLY A 593 12.69 18.14 6.66
C GLY A 593 12.15 17.69 5.30
N ILE A 594 11.51 16.52 5.26
CA ILE A 594 10.79 16.06 4.08
C ILE A 594 9.57 16.99 3.92
N ILE A 595 9.57 17.80 2.87
CA ILE A 595 8.41 18.60 2.48
C ILE A 595 7.54 17.68 1.63
N ASP A 596 6.63 16.94 2.27
CA ASP A 596 5.62 16.17 1.53
C ASP A 596 4.69 17.13 0.79
N ASN A 597 4.25 16.77 -0.42
CA ASN A 597 3.27 17.54 -1.17
C ASN A 597 1.86 17.21 -0.68
N PRO A 598 1.22 18.06 0.16
CA PRO A 598 -0.04 17.72 0.81
C PRO A 598 -1.24 17.75 -0.14
N ASP A 599 -1.09 18.40 -1.30
CA ASP A 599 -2.13 18.48 -2.33
C ASP A 599 -1.50 18.37 -3.73
N PRO A 600 -1.21 17.14 -4.19
CA PRO A 600 -0.68 16.91 -5.53
C PRO A 600 -1.66 17.26 -6.64
N ALA A 601 -2.92 17.63 -6.38
CA ALA A 601 -3.83 18.07 -7.44
C ALA A 601 -3.65 19.56 -7.77
N HIS A 602 -3.33 20.39 -6.77
CA HIS A 602 -3.24 21.85 -6.94
C HIS A 602 -1.85 22.44 -6.66
N LEU A 603 -0.91 21.63 -6.15
CA LEU A 603 0.46 22.05 -5.86
C LEU A 603 1.49 21.32 -6.74
N ILE A 604 2.56 22.02 -7.09
CA ILE A 604 3.74 21.52 -7.77
C ILE A 604 4.89 21.45 -6.76
N GLN A 605 5.45 20.26 -6.59
CA GLN A 605 6.60 20.01 -5.72
C GLN A 605 7.88 20.32 -6.49
N ARG A 606 8.59 21.39 -6.12
CA ARG A 606 9.90 21.68 -6.70
C ARG A 606 10.94 20.89 -5.93
N VAL A 607 11.82 20.20 -6.65
CA VAL A 607 12.88 19.38 -6.05
C VAL A 607 14.23 19.84 -6.57
N TYR A 608 15.31 19.63 -5.85
CA TYR A 608 16.66 19.89 -6.29
C TYR A 608 17.38 18.55 -6.43
N LEU A 609 17.95 18.29 -7.60
CA LEU A 609 18.71 17.09 -7.89
C LEU A 609 20.21 17.40 -7.79
N HIS A 610 20.90 16.73 -6.87
CA HIS A 610 22.36 16.77 -6.77
C HIS A 610 22.90 15.35 -6.67
N GLY A 611 23.48 14.84 -7.76
CA GLY A 611 23.86 13.42 -7.88
C GLY A 611 22.65 12.50 -7.69
N ASP A 612 22.78 11.48 -6.84
CA ASP A 612 21.71 10.52 -6.52
C ASP A 612 20.71 11.01 -5.45
N SER A 613 20.78 12.28 -5.03
CA SER A 613 19.95 12.83 -3.96
C SER A 613 18.87 13.79 -4.49
N ILE A 614 17.62 13.51 -4.13
CA ILE A 614 16.46 14.36 -4.39
C ILE A 614 16.16 15.14 -3.11
N LYS A 615 16.22 16.47 -3.17
CA LYS A 615 15.86 17.35 -2.04
C LYS A 615 14.65 18.19 -2.41
N VAL A 616 13.52 18.01 -1.73
CA VAL A 616 12.36 18.89 -1.95
C VAL A 616 12.70 20.32 -1.51
N ILE A 617 12.48 21.27 -2.42
CA ILE A 617 12.67 22.71 -2.20
C ILE A 617 11.43 23.27 -1.50
N ASP A 618 10.26 23.14 -2.12
CA ASP A 618 8.96 23.57 -1.61
C ASP A 618 7.80 22.95 -2.44
N ASN A 619 6.55 23.17 -1.99
CA ASN A 619 5.36 22.95 -2.80
C ASN A 619 4.70 24.30 -3.08
N ILE A 620 4.54 24.64 -4.35
CA ILE A 620 3.95 25.91 -4.78
C ILE A 620 2.63 25.68 -5.52
N PRO A 621 1.64 26.59 -5.42
CA PRO A 621 0.45 26.54 -6.27
C PRO A 621 0.79 26.51 -7.76
N ILE A 622 -0.04 25.84 -8.56
CA ILE A 622 0.13 25.72 -10.02
C ILE A 622 0.26 27.10 -10.69
N GLU A 623 -0.53 28.08 -10.27
CA GLU A 623 -0.47 29.44 -10.81
C GLU A 623 0.89 30.08 -10.53
N LYS A 624 1.43 29.85 -9.33
CA LYS A 624 2.73 30.40 -8.95
C LYS A 624 3.88 29.75 -9.71
N ALA A 625 3.77 28.47 -10.04
CA ALA A 625 4.73 27.78 -10.90
C ALA A 625 4.77 28.38 -12.31
N LYS A 626 3.61 28.68 -12.91
CA LYS A 626 3.54 29.35 -14.22
C LYS A 626 4.22 30.72 -14.20
N GLU A 627 3.90 31.52 -13.19
CA GLU A 627 4.51 32.85 -13.02
C GLU A 627 6.03 32.75 -12.95
N ILE A 628 6.57 31.83 -12.15
CA ILE A 628 8.02 31.63 -12.02
C ILE A 628 8.66 31.23 -13.34
N PHE A 629 8.04 30.31 -14.08
CA PHE A 629 8.53 29.87 -15.39
C PHE A 629 8.55 31.04 -16.39
N GLU A 630 7.46 31.78 -16.49
CA GLU A 630 7.31 32.90 -17.43
C GLU A 630 8.19 34.09 -17.07
N GLU A 631 8.35 34.41 -15.77
CA GLU A 631 9.22 35.50 -15.31
C GLU A 631 10.68 35.21 -15.60
N GLU A 632 11.17 34.00 -15.32
CA GLU A 632 12.57 33.62 -15.56
C GLU A 632 12.91 33.53 -17.06
N ILE A 633 11.97 33.09 -17.90
CA ILE A 633 12.10 33.22 -19.37
C ILE A 633 12.18 34.70 -19.77
N ASN A 634 11.60 35.64 -19.04
CA ASN A 634 11.65 37.05 -19.44
C ASN A 634 12.80 37.85 -18.82
N THR A 635 13.35 37.43 -17.67
CA THR A 635 14.29 38.27 -16.88
C THR A 635 15.70 37.71 -16.65
N ASN A 636 15.89 36.38 -16.50
CA ASN A 636 17.17 35.80 -16.06
C ASN A 636 17.54 34.52 -16.83
N ALA A 637 17.73 34.62 -18.15
CA ALA A 637 18.19 33.48 -18.95
C ALA A 637 19.72 33.36 -18.99
N THR A 638 20.21 32.12 -19.06
CA THR A 638 21.62 31.83 -19.38
C THR A 638 21.94 32.28 -20.81
N PRO A 639 23.22 32.54 -21.16
CA PRO A 639 23.60 32.99 -22.50
C PRO A 639 23.05 32.13 -23.64
N GLU A 640 22.99 30.82 -23.44
CA GLU A 640 22.48 29.82 -24.39
C GLU A 640 20.97 30.03 -24.66
N ILE A 641 20.19 30.24 -23.59
CA ILE A 641 18.74 30.48 -23.68
C ILE A 641 18.44 31.88 -24.28
N VAL A 642 19.33 32.86 -24.09
CA VAL A 642 19.22 34.17 -24.74
C VAL A 642 19.41 34.02 -26.25
N GLU A 643 20.40 33.24 -26.70
CA GLU A 643 20.63 32.97 -28.12
C GLU A 643 19.42 32.28 -28.77
N ILE A 644 18.87 31.26 -28.13
CA ILE A 644 17.67 30.55 -28.60
C ILE A 644 16.48 31.52 -28.71
N LYS A 645 16.29 32.43 -27.75
CA LYS A 645 15.23 33.44 -27.82
C LYS A 645 15.41 34.40 -28.98
N GLU A 646 16.64 34.80 -29.29
CA GLU A 646 16.91 35.69 -30.43
C GLU A 646 16.61 35.00 -31.76
N LYS A 647 16.99 33.73 -31.91
CA LYS A 647 16.65 32.91 -33.08
C LYS A 647 15.15 32.79 -33.29
N VAL A 648 14.41 32.46 -32.22
CA VAL A 648 12.95 32.30 -32.24
C VAL A 648 12.22 33.62 -32.45
N LYS A 649 12.75 34.75 -31.95
CA LYS A 649 12.18 36.08 -32.22
C LYS A 649 12.46 36.56 -33.64
N ALA A 650 13.55 36.11 -34.26
CA ALA A 650 13.88 36.41 -35.65
C ALA A 650 13.04 35.59 -36.64
N ASP A 651 12.70 34.34 -36.30
CA ASP A 651 11.83 33.47 -37.09
C ASP A 651 10.82 32.71 -36.21
N ALA A 652 9.53 33.06 -36.35
CA ALA A 652 8.44 32.45 -35.58
C ALA A 652 8.18 30.97 -35.93
N ASN A 653 8.73 30.46 -37.03
CA ASN A 653 8.65 29.05 -37.44
C ASN A 653 9.93 28.26 -37.15
N TYR A 654 10.86 28.83 -36.39
CA TYR A 654 12.11 28.18 -36.04
C TYR A 654 11.88 26.89 -35.25
N GLU A 655 12.57 25.81 -35.64
CA GLU A 655 12.62 24.54 -34.92
C GLU A 655 14.01 24.37 -34.28
N PRO A 656 14.07 24.02 -32.97
CA PRO A 656 15.31 23.88 -32.25
C PRO A 656 16.00 22.56 -32.58
N SER A 657 17.32 22.53 -32.52
CA SER A 657 18.11 21.30 -32.56
C SER A 657 17.94 20.46 -31.28
N GLU A 658 18.29 19.17 -31.33
CA GLU A 658 18.27 18.30 -30.13
C GLU A 658 19.13 18.87 -28.99
N GLN A 659 20.26 19.49 -29.33
CA GLN A 659 21.15 20.14 -28.36
C GLN A 659 20.47 21.34 -27.68
N GLU A 660 19.78 22.19 -28.45
CA GLU A 660 19.05 23.34 -27.90
C GLU A 660 17.85 22.90 -27.03
N ILE A 661 17.20 21.78 -27.37
CA ILE A 661 16.16 21.18 -26.53
C ILE A 661 16.74 20.71 -25.19
N ASP A 662 17.91 20.07 -25.20
CA ASP A 662 18.57 19.64 -23.97
C ASP A 662 19.04 20.83 -23.12
N GLU A 663 19.51 21.91 -23.75
CA GLU A 663 19.82 23.18 -23.07
C GLU A 663 18.57 23.77 -22.37
N ILE A 664 17.41 23.75 -23.01
CA ILE A 664 16.13 24.19 -22.41
C ILE A 664 15.73 23.28 -21.24
N LYS A 665 15.90 21.95 -21.37
CA LYS A 665 15.61 20.98 -20.29
C LYS A 665 16.53 21.13 -19.09
N VAL A 666 17.80 21.47 -19.31
CA VAL A 666 18.75 21.75 -18.24
C VAL A 666 18.41 23.08 -17.58
N TRP A 667 18.10 24.11 -18.36
CA TRP A 667 17.70 25.43 -17.85
C TRP A 667 16.41 25.37 -17.02
N SER A 668 15.38 24.64 -17.47
CA SER A 668 14.11 24.53 -16.73
C SER A 668 14.25 23.83 -15.37
N LYS A 669 15.34 23.09 -15.17
CA LYS A 669 15.73 22.43 -13.92
C LYS A 669 16.67 23.27 -13.05
N ASN A 670 16.90 24.53 -13.38
CA ASN A 670 17.67 25.46 -12.54
C ASN A 670 16.92 25.71 -11.21
N PRO A 671 17.61 25.81 -10.05
CA PRO A 671 17.03 26.18 -8.75
C PRO A 671 15.97 27.29 -8.74
N ASN A 672 16.07 28.28 -9.63
CA ASN A 672 15.13 29.41 -9.67
C ASN A 672 13.78 29.04 -10.32
N VAL A 673 13.81 28.18 -11.35
CA VAL A 673 12.64 27.82 -12.17
C VAL A 673 12.04 26.49 -11.75
N TYR A 674 12.91 25.50 -11.52
CA TYR A 674 12.67 24.07 -11.32
C TYR A 674 11.26 23.58 -11.71
N LEU A 675 11.06 23.40 -13.02
CA LEU A 675 9.87 22.82 -13.63
C LEU A 675 10.32 21.90 -14.77
N ASP A 676 10.25 20.60 -14.54
CA ASP A 676 10.46 19.62 -15.62
C ASP A 676 9.25 19.56 -16.57
N GLU A 677 9.40 18.86 -17.68
CA GLU A 677 8.37 18.77 -18.72
C GLU A 677 7.04 18.23 -18.18
N GLY A 678 7.06 17.22 -17.29
CA GLY A 678 5.85 16.68 -16.69
C GLY A 678 5.17 17.66 -15.73
N GLN A 679 5.95 18.46 -15.02
CA GLN A 679 5.43 19.53 -14.16
C GLN A 679 4.81 20.67 -14.97
N LEU A 680 5.38 21.01 -16.13
CA LEU A 680 4.83 22.00 -17.06
C LEU A 680 3.55 21.51 -17.73
N GLN A 681 3.50 20.24 -18.16
CA GLN A 681 2.29 19.60 -18.69
C GLN A 681 1.14 19.70 -17.70
N LYS A 682 1.41 19.42 -16.43
CA LYS A 682 0.43 19.57 -15.34
C LYS A 682 0.08 21.04 -15.09
N ALA A 683 1.06 21.94 -15.06
CA ALA A 683 0.82 23.34 -14.79
C ALA A 683 -0.13 23.93 -15.85
N TYR A 684 0.18 23.75 -17.12
CA TYR A 684 -0.56 24.30 -18.25
C TYR A 684 -1.79 23.49 -18.67
N ASP A 685 -2.10 22.38 -17.97
CA ASP A 685 -3.21 21.49 -18.29
C ASP A 685 -3.15 21.00 -19.75
N PHE A 686 -1.95 20.58 -20.18
CA PHE A 686 -1.63 20.18 -21.55
C PHE A 686 -0.66 18.98 -21.54
N GLU A 687 -1.20 17.78 -21.33
CA GLU A 687 -0.45 16.53 -21.11
C GLU A 687 0.47 16.13 -22.27
N GLN A 688 0.10 16.47 -23.50
CA GLN A 688 0.88 16.20 -24.71
C GLN A 688 1.84 17.32 -25.11
N GLY A 689 1.92 18.39 -24.30
CA GLY A 689 2.82 19.51 -24.59
C GLY A 689 4.28 19.12 -24.38
N SER A 690 5.13 19.49 -25.33
CA SER A 690 6.57 19.38 -25.17
C SER A 690 7.13 20.58 -24.40
N ILE A 691 8.34 20.45 -23.84
CA ILE A 691 9.05 21.59 -23.23
C ILE A 691 9.18 22.79 -24.19
N TRP A 692 9.27 22.53 -25.49
CA TRP A 692 9.31 23.55 -26.53
C TRP A 692 7.99 24.31 -26.68
N ASP A 693 6.85 23.63 -26.60
CA ASP A 693 5.53 24.27 -26.66
C ASP A 693 5.32 25.24 -25.49
N PHE A 694 5.73 24.84 -24.28
CA PHE A 694 5.67 25.71 -23.10
C PHE A 694 6.64 26.89 -23.21
N PHE A 695 7.82 26.68 -23.79
CA PHE A 695 8.79 27.74 -24.05
C PHE A 695 8.25 28.80 -25.03
N LEU A 696 7.68 28.37 -26.15
CA LEU A 696 7.04 29.28 -27.11
C LEU A 696 5.81 30.00 -26.51
N HIS A 697 5.10 29.34 -25.59
CA HIS A 697 3.98 29.94 -24.88
C HIS A 697 4.39 31.06 -23.94
N ALA A 698 5.41 30.82 -23.13
CA ALA A 698 5.96 31.82 -22.23
C ALA A 698 6.52 33.05 -22.98
N LEU A 699 7.05 32.86 -24.19
CA LEU A 699 7.47 33.94 -25.10
C LEU A 699 6.32 34.64 -25.83
N LYS A 700 5.08 34.20 -25.63
CA LYS A 700 3.87 34.71 -26.30
C LYS A 700 3.87 34.53 -27.82
N ILE A 701 4.58 33.52 -28.32
CA ILE A 701 4.70 33.21 -29.75
C ILE A 701 3.65 32.17 -30.17
N LYS A 702 3.48 31.13 -29.36
CA LYS A 702 2.49 30.07 -29.60
C LYS A 702 1.55 29.95 -28.40
N LYS A 703 0.25 30.13 -28.61
CA LYS A 703 -0.73 29.95 -27.54
C LYS A 703 -0.97 28.46 -27.29
N ILE A 704 -0.88 28.01 -26.03
CA ILE A 704 -1.35 26.69 -25.63
C ILE A 704 -2.88 26.68 -25.76
N PRO A 705 -3.45 25.73 -26.54
CA PRO A 705 -4.89 25.69 -26.74
C PRO A 705 -5.59 25.29 -25.43
N THR A 706 -6.66 26.00 -25.11
CA THR A 706 -7.53 25.67 -23.96
C THR A 706 -8.19 24.30 -24.15
N PRO A 707 -8.65 23.63 -23.08
CA PRO A 707 -9.38 22.36 -23.20
C PRO A 707 -10.52 22.40 -24.23
N LYS A 708 -11.25 23.51 -24.28
CA LYS A 708 -12.33 23.72 -25.27
C LYS A 708 -11.81 23.82 -26.71
N GLU A 709 -10.73 24.57 -26.94
CA GLU A 709 -10.08 24.67 -28.27
C GLU A 709 -9.48 23.32 -28.71
N ARG A 710 -8.97 22.52 -27.76
CA ARG A 710 -8.44 21.16 -28.00
C ARG A 710 -9.54 20.19 -28.42
N VAL A 711 -10.67 20.21 -27.73
CA VAL A 711 -11.85 19.41 -28.09
C VAL A 711 -12.41 19.80 -29.45
N GLU A 712 -12.48 21.10 -29.77
CA GLU A 712 -12.94 21.57 -31.10
C GLU A 712 -12.04 21.06 -32.23
N LYS A 713 -10.72 21.18 -32.07
CA LYS A 713 -9.75 20.74 -33.07
C LYS A 713 -9.72 19.21 -33.23
N GLY A 714 -9.79 18.49 -32.10
CA GLY A 714 -9.89 17.02 -32.11
C GLY A 714 -11.18 16.54 -32.76
N PHE A 715 -12.29 17.22 -32.51
CA PHE A 715 -13.58 16.95 -33.15
C PHE A 715 -13.53 17.14 -34.66
N ASP A 716 -13.01 18.28 -35.13
CA ASP A 716 -12.89 18.57 -36.55
C ASP A 716 -12.00 17.55 -37.26
N SER A 717 -10.87 17.17 -36.63
CA SER A 717 -9.99 16.12 -37.12
C SER A 717 -10.68 14.76 -37.17
N TYR A 718 -11.46 14.40 -36.14
CA TYR A 718 -12.21 13.14 -36.08
C TYR A 718 -13.26 13.08 -37.20
N VAL A 719 -14.09 14.12 -37.33
CA VAL A 719 -15.12 14.19 -38.36
C VAL A 719 -14.54 14.21 -39.78
N GLN A 720 -13.36 14.79 -39.99
CA GLN A 720 -12.68 14.76 -41.30
C GLN A 720 -12.02 13.41 -41.61
N THR A 721 -11.58 12.68 -40.58
CA THR A 721 -10.91 11.37 -40.72
C THR A 721 -11.92 10.26 -41.08
N TYR A 722 -13.16 10.38 -40.57
CA TYR A 722 -14.21 9.38 -40.75
C TYR A 722 -15.35 9.91 -41.63
N ASN A 723 -15.77 9.14 -42.64
CA ASN A 723 -16.86 9.51 -43.55
C ASN A 723 -18.25 9.41 -42.88
N PHE A 724 -18.61 10.39 -42.04
CA PHE A 724 -19.94 10.51 -41.45
C PHE A 724 -20.92 11.26 -42.37
N ASN A 725 -22.20 10.91 -42.31
CA ASN A 725 -23.26 11.67 -42.99
C ASN A 725 -23.71 12.89 -42.17
N ASP A 726 -24.42 13.84 -42.78
CA ASP A 726 -24.83 15.10 -42.14
C ASP A 726 -25.60 14.90 -40.82
N LYS A 727 -26.46 13.86 -40.76
CA LYS A 727 -27.23 13.52 -39.55
C LYS A 727 -26.32 13.01 -38.43
N GLN A 728 -25.34 12.16 -38.76
CA GLN A 728 -24.33 11.67 -37.81
C GLN A 728 -23.44 12.80 -37.31
N ILE A 729 -22.99 13.70 -38.19
CA ILE A 729 -22.15 14.85 -37.81
C ILE A 729 -22.90 15.77 -36.85
N GLN A 730 -24.19 16.04 -37.08
CA GLN A 730 -24.98 16.89 -36.19
C GLN A 730 -25.09 16.27 -34.79
N ILE A 731 -25.38 14.97 -34.68
CA ILE A 731 -25.42 14.26 -33.40
C ILE A 731 -24.06 14.30 -32.69
N LEU A 732 -22.96 14.10 -33.42
CA LEU A 732 -21.61 14.18 -32.87
C LEU A 732 -21.27 15.60 -32.38
N ARG A 733 -21.74 16.66 -33.05
CA ARG A 733 -21.57 18.06 -32.61
C ARG A 733 -22.30 18.34 -31.31
N ASP A 734 -23.56 17.91 -31.21
CA ASP A 734 -24.36 18.09 -30.00
C ASP A 734 -23.75 17.32 -28.81
N MET A 735 -23.15 16.15 -29.08
CA MET A 735 -22.40 15.38 -28.10
C MET A 735 -21.06 16.02 -27.72
N LYS A 736 -20.33 16.60 -28.67
CA LYS A 736 -19.09 17.34 -28.40
C LYS A 736 -19.35 18.45 -27.38
N ASP A 737 -20.44 19.19 -27.49
CA ASP A 737 -20.77 20.26 -26.55
C ASP A 737 -21.09 19.72 -25.15
N ILE A 738 -21.81 18.58 -25.07
CA ILE A 738 -22.09 17.87 -23.81
C ILE A 738 -20.79 17.35 -23.18
N VAL A 739 -19.91 16.72 -23.96
CA VAL A 739 -18.65 16.16 -23.46
C VAL A 739 -17.69 17.28 -23.05
N SER A 740 -17.60 18.38 -23.82
CA SER A 740 -16.79 19.56 -23.49
C SER A 740 -17.18 20.19 -22.15
N ALA A 741 -18.49 20.30 -21.88
CA ALA A 741 -18.99 20.86 -20.62
C ALA A 741 -18.62 20.00 -19.40
N ASN A 742 -18.44 18.69 -19.58
CA ASN A 742 -18.17 17.75 -18.50
C ASN A 742 -16.69 17.39 -18.33
N ILE A 743 -15.87 17.53 -19.38
CA ILE A 743 -14.39 17.44 -19.28
C ILE A 743 -13.86 18.53 -18.34
N ALA A 744 -14.45 19.73 -18.34
CA ALA A 744 -14.12 20.80 -17.40
C ALA A 744 -14.32 20.41 -15.92
N GLU A 745 -15.13 19.39 -15.63
CA GLU A 745 -15.38 18.85 -14.28
C GLU A 745 -14.60 17.56 -13.97
N LYS A 746 -13.70 17.11 -14.87
CA LYS A 746 -12.91 15.85 -14.75
C LYS A 746 -13.77 14.59 -14.53
N LYS A 747 -14.99 14.54 -15.07
CA LYS A 747 -15.88 13.37 -14.98
C LYS A 747 -15.87 12.56 -16.28
N ARG A 748 -15.64 11.25 -16.18
CA ARG A 748 -15.84 10.31 -17.30
C ARG A 748 -17.34 10.01 -17.40
N ILE A 749 -17.92 10.20 -18.58
CA ILE A 749 -19.36 10.04 -18.84
C ILE A 749 -19.56 8.85 -19.77
N SER A 750 -20.43 7.91 -19.41
CA SER A 750 -20.83 6.84 -20.30
C SER A 750 -21.97 7.29 -21.24
N PRO A 751 -22.21 6.60 -22.36
CA PRO A 751 -23.42 6.81 -23.16
C PRO A 751 -24.70 6.79 -22.30
N GLN A 752 -24.77 5.88 -21.33
CA GLN A 752 -25.94 5.77 -20.44
C GLN A 752 -26.13 7.02 -19.58
N ASP A 753 -25.06 7.66 -19.11
CA ASP A 753 -25.15 8.90 -18.34
C ASP A 753 -25.65 10.08 -19.19
N VAL A 754 -25.30 10.11 -20.48
CA VAL A 754 -25.80 11.11 -21.43
C VAL A 754 -27.31 10.93 -21.63
N PHE A 755 -27.75 9.72 -21.94
CA PHE A 755 -29.14 9.45 -22.30
C PHE A 755 -30.09 9.26 -21.09
N ASN A 756 -29.56 9.12 -19.88
CA ASN A 756 -30.35 9.19 -18.63
C ASN A 756 -30.63 10.64 -18.19
N ASN A 757 -29.97 11.64 -18.79
CA ASN A 757 -30.20 13.04 -18.50
C ASN A 757 -31.22 13.65 -19.49
N PRO A 758 -32.43 14.04 -19.04
CA PRO A 758 -33.49 14.56 -19.92
C PRO A 758 -33.10 15.83 -20.69
N VAL A 759 -32.15 16.62 -20.16
CA VAL A 759 -31.67 17.84 -20.81
C VAL A 759 -30.78 17.50 -22.01
N PHE A 760 -29.90 16.52 -21.87
CA PHE A 760 -28.99 16.07 -22.94
C PHE A 760 -29.75 15.35 -24.05
N VAL A 761 -30.72 14.51 -23.70
CA VAL A 761 -31.63 13.87 -24.68
C VAL A 761 -32.37 14.92 -25.51
N ARG A 762 -32.81 16.03 -24.87
CA ARG A 762 -33.48 17.14 -25.57
C ARG A 762 -32.54 17.94 -26.48
N ILE A 763 -31.26 18.05 -26.12
CA ILE A 763 -30.23 18.71 -26.95
C ILE A 763 -29.89 17.84 -28.17
N ILE A 764 -29.72 16.54 -27.99
CA ILE A 764 -29.43 15.57 -29.06
C ILE A 764 -30.65 15.35 -29.98
N GLY A 765 -31.86 15.54 -29.45
CA GLY A 765 -33.12 15.46 -30.21
C GLY A 765 -33.57 14.03 -30.55
N ALA A 766 -32.89 13.01 -30.03
CA ALA A 766 -33.17 11.59 -30.25
C ALA A 766 -32.79 10.76 -29.02
N ASP A 767 -33.46 9.62 -28.81
CA ASP A 767 -33.13 8.70 -27.73
C ASP A 767 -31.95 7.78 -28.07
N TYR A 768 -31.46 7.03 -27.08
CA TYR A 768 -30.31 6.13 -27.27
C TYR A 768 -30.52 5.10 -28.38
N GLN A 769 -31.74 4.56 -28.54
CA GLN A 769 -32.00 3.53 -29.55
C GLN A 769 -31.97 4.12 -30.96
N GLU A 770 -32.57 5.30 -31.14
CA GLU A 770 -32.56 6.02 -32.42
C GLU A 770 -31.15 6.48 -32.81
N VAL A 771 -30.38 6.99 -31.83
CA VAL A 771 -28.97 7.34 -32.03
C VAL A 771 -28.16 6.10 -32.39
N ASN A 772 -28.30 5.00 -31.63
CA ASN A 772 -27.52 3.79 -31.89
C ASN A 772 -27.81 3.19 -33.27
N GLN A 773 -29.06 3.24 -33.73
CA GLN A 773 -29.43 2.84 -35.09
C GLN A 773 -28.82 3.76 -36.16
N THR A 774 -28.73 5.07 -35.90
CA THR A 774 -28.12 6.05 -36.82
C THR A 774 -26.61 5.79 -37.04
N PHE A 775 -25.95 5.08 -36.12
CA PHE A 775 -24.55 4.64 -36.23
C PHE A 775 -24.41 3.12 -36.46
N ASP A 776 -25.40 2.47 -37.09
CA ASP A 776 -25.37 1.03 -37.42
C ASP A 776 -25.10 0.11 -36.20
N ASN A 777 -25.65 0.47 -35.03
CA ASN A 777 -25.43 -0.19 -33.74
C ASN A 777 -23.98 -0.13 -33.20
N ARG A 778 -23.14 0.75 -33.75
CA ARG A 778 -21.75 0.97 -33.32
C ARG A 778 -21.58 2.25 -32.49
N PHE A 779 -22.66 2.88 -32.06
CA PHE A 779 -22.59 4.14 -31.33
C PHE A 779 -21.71 4.09 -30.06
N PRO A 780 -21.72 3.03 -29.23
CA PRO A 780 -20.82 2.95 -28.07
C PRO A 780 -19.33 3.02 -28.44
N GLN A 781 -18.94 2.41 -29.57
CA GLN A 781 -17.57 2.43 -30.08
C GLN A 781 -17.21 3.83 -30.58
N VAL A 782 -18.09 4.43 -31.39
CA VAL A 782 -17.92 5.80 -31.89
C VAL A 782 -17.83 6.82 -30.75
N PHE A 783 -18.65 6.66 -29.70
CA PHE A 783 -18.63 7.54 -28.53
C PHE A 783 -17.35 7.37 -27.71
N GLU A 784 -16.84 6.14 -27.55
CA GLU A 784 -15.57 5.89 -26.88
C GLU A 784 -14.38 6.42 -27.68
N GLU A 785 -14.38 6.25 -29.00
CA GLU A 785 -13.38 6.83 -29.90
C GLU A 785 -13.41 8.37 -29.86
N LEU A 786 -14.60 8.97 -29.89
CA LEU A 786 -14.77 10.42 -29.77
C LEU A 786 -14.22 10.94 -28.43
N GLN A 787 -14.53 10.27 -27.32
CA GLN A 787 -13.97 10.60 -26.01
C GLN A 787 -12.46 10.39 -25.93
N SER A 788 -11.92 9.37 -26.59
CA SER A 788 -10.48 9.13 -26.66
C SER A 788 -9.76 10.18 -27.49
N THR A 789 -10.42 10.70 -28.53
CA THR A 789 -9.90 11.78 -29.38
C THR A 789 -9.92 13.13 -28.66
N PHE A 790 -10.82 13.28 -27.67
CA PHE A 790 -10.85 14.44 -26.78
C PHE A 790 -9.87 14.35 -25.61
N LYS A 791 -9.26 13.17 -25.36
CA LYS A 791 -8.10 13.02 -24.48
C LYS A 791 -6.81 13.44 -25.20
N VAL A 792 -6.81 14.72 -25.54
CA VAL A 792 -5.64 15.54 -25.81
C VAL A 792 -5.13 16.11 -24.49
#